data_AF-A0A8C1PMQ5-F1
#
_entry.id   AF-A0A8C1PMQ5-F1
#
_cell.length_a   1.000
_cell.length_b   1.000
_cell.length_c   1.000
_cell.angle_alpha   90.00
_cell.angle_beta   90.00
_cell.angle_gamma   90.00
#
_symmetry.space_group_name_H-M   'P 1'
#
loop_
_entity.id
_entity.type
_entity.pdbx_description
1 polymer ?
#
loop_
_entity_poly.entity_id
_entity_poly.type
_entity_poly.pdbx_seq_one_letter_code
_entity_poly.pdbx_strand_id
1 'polypeptide(L)'
;MLFKHEHFVFFFERPVMAEQRYCVEYAKRGTAGCKKCKDKIMKGLVRIGKIVPNPFSESAGEMKEWYHVKCIFEKLERARATTKKIDDITELEGWEELQDDDKELINKHVSELAAKANSTPKKKVQAKFNTLVSTASKAGSSSSSPGPSPAKPTQGSAFSTQLCDPNHKDCLLREFRKLCAIVAEKSGYNAKTEIIRDFLTKGSGGDKFRGDLYLTVKLLLPGVVKNVYNLNDKQIVKLFSRILNCSQDEMVQDLEQGDVSETVRIFFEQSKFFPPAAKSLLTIQEVDASLKLQDIAKNDASKYLDAVDPNAYDAFKASRNLGDVIDRVLRNQQDASNGTGPRKILSVEASLMTPVQPMLAEACKSIEYAMKKCPNGMYSEIKYDGERVQVHKNDNHFSYFSRSLKPVLPHKVAHFKDFIPQAFPGGHSMILDAEVLLIDTKTSKPLPFGTLGVHKKAAFQDAQVGLFVFDCIYFNGISLMDKPLCERRKFLHDNMVEVPNRILFSEMKHVTRAADLAEMITRVIREGLEGLVLKDIKGHYEPGKRHWLKVKKDYLNEGAMADTADLVVLGAFYGKGSNGGIMSSFLMGCYDPESRKWCTVTKCSGGYDDATLARLQKELDVIKIGKDPSKIPGWLKIVKNYYPDFIIRDPEKAPVWEITGAEFSKSEMHTADGISIRFPRCTRMRDDKDWKTATNLQQLKVETCTPAGVPRYPWDPTNYLNIKCLKHKSCYLSVAQKQKEQLILTL
;
A
#
# COMPACT_ATOMS: atom_id res chain seq x y z
N MET A 1 54.28 -13.01 -38.98
CA MET A 1 53.78 -12.08 -40.02
C MET A 1 52.35 -12.51 -40.34
N LEU A 2 51.37 -11.93 -39.62
CA LEU A 2 50.56 -10.76 -40.02
C LEU A 2 49.45 -11.13 -41.00
N PHE A 3 48.24 -11.38 -40.48
CA PHE A 3 47.01 -10.64 -40.86
C PHE A 3 45.95 -10.78 -39.76
N LYS A 4 45.18 -9.71 -39.60
CA LYS A 4 44.56 -9.20 -38.36
C LYS A 4 43.27 -9.94 -37.96
N HIS A 5 43.15 -10.23 -36.67
CA HIS A 5 41.88 -10.41 -35.97
C HIS A 5 41.30 -9.03 -35.63
N GLU A 6 40.14 -8.68 -36.20
CA GLU A 6 39.32 -7.60 -35.65
C GLU A 6 38.39 -8.16 -34.57
N HIS A 7 38.77 -7.90 -33.31
CA HIS A 7 37.88 -7.98 -32.17
C HIS A 7 37.01 -6.71 -32.15
N PHE A 8 35.73 -6.82 -32.47
CA PHE A 8 34.76 -5.81 -32.08
C PHE A 8 34.45 -5.97 -30.59
N VAL A 9 35.17 -5.20 -29.77
CA VAL A 9 34.87 -4.99 -28.36
C VAL A 9 33.63 -4.10 -28.29
N PHE A 10 32.47 -4.67 -27.96
CA PHE A 10 31.37 -3.88 -27.42
C PHE A 10 31.78 -3.40 -26.02
N PHE A 11 32.27 -2.17 -25.95
CA PHE A 11 32.29 -1.40 -24.71
C PHE A 11 30.84 -1.21 -24.27
N PHE A 12 30.38 -2.04 -23.32
CA PHE A 12 29.24 -1.68 -22.51
C PHE A 12 29.66 -0.49 -21.64
N GLU A 13 29.28 0.71 -22.06
CA GLU A 13 29.27 1.88 -21.19
C GLU A 13 28.51 1.54 -19.91
N ARG A 14 29.14 1.82 -18.76
CA ARG A 14 28.47 1.82 -17.45
C ARG A 14 27.23 2.73 -17.55
N PRO A 15 26.13 2.41 -16.87
CA PRO A 15 24.97 3.31 -16.85
C PRO A 15 25.41 4.66 -16.27
N VAL A 16 25.39 5.68 -17.12
CA VAL A 16 25.62 7.07 -16.75
C VAL A 16 24.61 7.43 -15.68
N MET A 17 25.11 7.72 -14.47
CA MET A 17 24.34 8.41 -13.43
C MET A 17 23.68 9.63 -14.08
N ALA A 18 22.36 9.81 -13.92
CA ALA A 18 21.62 10.93 -14.48
C ALA A 18 22.44 12.23 -14.35
N GLU A 19 22.96 12.70 -15.47
CA GLU A 19 23.97 13.74 -15.47
C GLU A 19 23.31 15.03 -14.97
N GLN A 20 23.78 15.54 -13.84
CA GLN A 20 23.20 16.73 -13.25
C GLN A 20 23.64 17.93 -14.08
N ARG A 21 22.77 18.39 -14.98
CA ARG A 21 23.05 19.47 -15.93
C ARG A 21 22.78 20.86 -15.34
N TYR A 22 23.67 21.79 -15.65
CA TYR A 22 23.57 23.19 -15.27
C TYR A 22 23.55 24.07 -16.51
N CYS A 23 22.82 25.18 -16.46
CA CYS A 23 22.83 26.19 -17.49
C CYS A 23 23.08 27.57 -16.89
N VAL A 24 23.60 28.50 -17.67
CA VAL A 24 23.86 29.88 -17.26
C VAL A 24 23.30 30.85 -18.30
N GLU A 25 22.66 31.92 -17.84
CA GLU A 25 22.13 32.97 -18.71
C GLU A 25 21.91 34.29 -17.94
N TYR A 26 21.74 35.39 -18.65
CA TYR A 26 21.22 36.64 -18.09
C TYR A 26 19.71 36.57 -17.86
N ALA A 27 19.25 37.03 -16.70
CA ALA A 27 17.84 37.06 -16.37
C ALA A 27 17.03 37.96 -17.34
N LYS A 28 16.13 37.36 -18.12
CA LYS A 28 15.38 38.06 -19.18
C LYS A 28 14.24 38.97 -18.69
N ARG A 29 13.57 38.59 -17.59
CA ARG A 29 12.29 39.21 -17.16
C ARG A 29 12.21 39.61 -15.67
N GLY A 30 13.26 39.37 -14.86
CA GLY A 30 13.28 39.77 -13.44
C GLY A 30 12.31 39.04 -12.49
N THR A 31 11.57 38.05 -12.98
CA THR A 31 10.47 37.38 -12.24
C THR A 31 10.88 36.10 -11.51
N ALA A 32 12.08 35.58 -11.77
CA ALA A 32 12.54 34.32 -11.17
C ALA A 32 13.09 34.56 -9.76
N GLY A 33 12.61 33.81 -8.77
CA GLY A 33 13.17 33.80 -7.42
C GLY A 33 14.32 32.80 -7.28
N CYS A 34 15.38 33.20 -6.58
CA CYS A 34 16.48 32.31 -6.22
C CYS A 34 15.99 31.19 -5.30
N LYS A 35 16.22 29.93 -5.66
CA LYS A 35 15.75 28.79 -4.85
C LYS A 35 16.42 28.68 -3.48
N LYS A 36 17.58 29.32 -3.27
CA LYS A 36 18.28 29.38 -1.99
C LYS A 36 17.82 30.53 -1.08
N CYS A 37 18.08 31.79 -1.44
CA CYS A 37 17.76 32.95 -0.59
C CYS A 37 16.31 33.43 -0.70
N LYS A 38 15.54 32.95 -1.69
CA LYS A 38 14.15 33.34 -2.01
C LYS A 38 13.97 34.75 -2.58
N ASP A 39 15.03 35.55 -2.68
CA ASP A 39 14.99 36.88 -3.32
C ASP A 39 14.83 36.79 -4.85
N LYS A 40 14.29 37.86 -5.46
CA LYS A 40 14.12 37.96 -6.91
C LYS A 40 15.46 38.22 -7.61
N ILE A 41 15.68 37.52 -8.72
CA ILE A 41 16.83 37.73 -9.61
C ILE A 41 16.44 38.78 -10.64
N MET A 42 16.99 39.99 -10.51
CA MET A 42 16.67 41.15 -11.35
C MET A 42 17.07 40.95 -12.81
N LYS A 43 16.36 41.63 -13.73
CA LYS A 43 16.66 41.60 -15.17
C LYS A 43 18.10 42.07 -15.41
N GLY A 44 18.84 41.37 -16.27
CA GLY A 44 20.22 41.71 -16.61
C GLY A 44 21.29 41.14 -15.66
N LEU A 45 20.91 40.47 -14.56
CA LEU A 45 21.87 39.75 -13.73
C LEU A 45 22.09 38.31 -14.21
N VAL A 46 23.32 37.81 -14.08
CA VAL A 46 23.67 36.42 -14.37
C VAL A 46 23.05 35.48 -13.35
N ARG A 47 22.48 34.38 -13.84
CA ARG A 47 21.88 33.33 -13.03
C ARG A 47 22.27 31.94 -13.53
N ILE A 48 22.41 31.02 -12.57
CA ILE A 48 22.70 29.61 -12.85
C ILE A 48 21.44 28.79 -12.58
N GLY A 49 21.02 28.01 -13.57
CA GLY A 49 19.87 27.13 -13.53
C GLY A 49 20.31 25.68 -13.34
N LYS A 50 19.85 25.03 -12.27
CA LYS A 50 19.94 23.58 -12.13
C LYS A 50 18.76 22.95 -12.88
N ILE A 51 19.05 22.08 -13.84
CA ILE A 51 18.01 21.37 -14.60
C ILE A 51 17.50 20.20 -13.74
N VAL A 52 16.20 20.17 -13.48
CA VAL A 52 15.53 19.11 -12.71
C VAL A 52 14.29 18.61 -13.43
N PRO A 53 13.89 17.34 -13.26
CA PRO A 53 12.59 16.86 -13.75
C PRO A 53 11.44 17.70 -13.17
N ASN A 54 10.46 18.08 -14.00
CA ASN A 54 9.34 18.88 -13.54
C ASN A 54 8.43 18.08 -12.59
N PRO A 55 8.26 18.50 -11.31
CA PRO A 55 7.48 17.74 -10.33
C PRO A 55 5.96 17.96 -10.42
N PHE A 56 5.49 18.87 -11.29
CA PHE A 56 4.08 19.26 -11.39
C PHE A 56 3.37 18.70 -12.63
N SER A 57 4.10 18.09 -13.57
CA SER A 57 3.55 17.50 -14.79
C SER A 57 4.54 16.54 -15.44
N GLU A 58 4.13 15.27 -15.59
CA GLU A 58 4.91 14.22 -16.28
C GLU A 58 5.00 14.42 -17.81
N SER A 59 4.33 15.44 -18.37
CA SER A 59 4.36 15.77 -19.79
C SER A 59 5.11 17.06 -20.13
N ALA A 60 5.54 17.85 -19.13
CA ALA A 60 6.07 19.20 -19.32
C ALA A 60 7.60 19.31 -19.45
N GLY A 61 8.33 18.20 -19.57
CA GLY A 61 9.78 18.19 -19.78
C GLY A 61 10.59 18.59 -18.54
N GLU A 62 11.73 19.24 -18.76
CA GLU A 62 12.66 19.66 -17.72
C GLU A 62 12.33 21.06 -17.17
N MET A 63 12.60 21.29 -15.89
CA MET A 63 12.42 22.57 -15.22
C MET A 63 13.76 23.13 -14.76
N LYS A 64 13.97 24.43 -14.95
CA LYS A 64 15.16 25.14 -14.46
C LYS A 64 14.91 25.72 -13.06
N GLU A 65 15.67 25.26 -12.08
CA GLU A 65 15.76 25.91 -10.77
C GLU A 65 16.81 27.01 -10.80
N TRP A 66 16.38 28.27 -10.74
CA TRP A 66 17.29 29.42 -10.82
C TRP A 66 17.92 29.78 -9.46
N TYR A 67 19.19 30.14 -9.51
CA TYR A 67 19.98 30.61 -8.37
C TYR A 67 20.81 31.85 -8.76
N HIS A 68 21.09 32.72 -7.79
CA HIS A 68 22.21 33.66 -7.90
C HIS A 68 23.52 32.86 -7.99
N VAL A 69 24.50 33.38 -8.72
CA VAL A 69 25.83 32.75 -8.88
C VAL A 69 26.41 32.36 -7.51
N LYS A 70 26.54 33.30 -6.58
CA LYS A 70 27.03 33.02 -5.21
C LYS A 70 26.20 31.97 -4.47
N CYS A 71 24.88 32.00 -4.63
CA CYS A 71 23.96 31.10 -3.93
C CYS A 71 24.12 29.64 -4.36
N ILE A 72 24.35 29.36 -5.65
CA ILE A 72 24.54 27.99 -6.11
C ILE A 72 25.87 27.43 -5.62
N PHE A 73 26.97 28.19 -5.69
CA PHE A 73 28.28 27.73 -5.22
C PHE A 73 28.29 27.47 -3.70
N GLU A 74 27.70 28.33 -2.88
CA GLU A 74 27.55 28.05 -1.45
C GLU A 74 26.63 26.82 -1.17
N LYS A 75 25.68 26.50 -2.06
CA LYS A 75 24.85 25.28 -1.94
C LYS A 75 25.65 24.03 -2.31
N LEU A 76 26.49 24.12 -3.34
CA LEU A 76 27.38 23.05 -3.78
C LEU A 76 28.52 22.79 -2.77
N GLU A 77 29.00 23.82 -2.08
CA GLU A 77 29.99 23.70 -1.01
C GLU A 77 29.47 22.84 0.16
N ARG A 78 28.19 22.99 0.51
CA ARG A 78 27.54 22.24 1.61
C ARG A 78 26.93 20.89 1.17
N ALA A 79 27.05 20.53 -0.10
CA ALA A 79 26.49 19.29 -0.63
C ALA A 79 27.34 18.07 -0.20
N ARG A 80 26.68 16.90 -0.07
CA ARG A 80 27.36 15.63 0.27
C ARG A 80 28.38 15.27 -0.82
N ALA A 81 29.45 14.56 -0.45
CA ALA A 81 30.53 14.16 -1.36
C ALA A 81 30.08 13.40 -2.63
N THR A 82 28.87 12.80 -2.61
CA THR A 82 28.27 12.08 -3.74
C THR A 82 27.50 12.98 -4.72
N THR A 83 27.47 14.31 -4.51
CA THR A 83 26.73 15.26 -5.36
C THR A 83 27.67 15.82 -6.43
N LYS A 84 27.33 15.72 -7.71
CA LYS A 84 28.08 16.36 -8.81
C LYS A 84 28.09 17.88 -8.59
N LYS A 85 29.30 18.42 -8.41
CA LYS A 85 29.58 19.85 -8.29
C LYS A 85 29.88 20.40 -9.69
N ILE A 86 29.88 21.73 -9.83
CA ILE A 86 30.29 22.36 -11.08
C ILE A 86 31.81 22.47 -10.99
N ASP A 87 32.48 21.54 -11.66
CA ASP A 87 33.93 21.32 -11.51
C ASP A 87 34.69 21.86 -12.72
N ASP A 88 33.99 21.98 -13.85
CA ASP A 88 34.48 22.49 -15.14
C ASP A 88 33.41 23.42 -15.76
N ILE A 89 33.87 24.50 -16.40
CA ILE A 89 33.04 25.44 -17.15
C ILE A 89 32.38 24.80 -18.37
N THR A 90 32.93 23.69 -18.90
CA THR A 90 32.33 22.93 -20.00
C THR A 90 30.99 22.29 -19.62
N GLU A 91 30.64 22.23 -18.33
CA GLU A 91 29.37 21.70 -17.83
C GLU A 91 28.23 22.74 -17.75
N LEU A 92 28.51 24.01 -18.10
CA LEU A 92 27.55 25.10 -18.11
C LEU A 92 27.00 25.38 -19.52
N GLU A 93 25.81 24.88 -19.81
CA GLU A 93 25.08 25.23 -21.04
C GLU A 93 24.81 26.75 -21.09
N GLY A 94 25.22 27.44 -22.15
CA GLY A 94 25.06 28.90 -22.31
C GLY A 94 26.26 29.74 -21.88
N TRP A 95 27.39 29.13 -21.55
CA TRP A 95 28.63 29.81 -21.15
C TRP A 95 29.17 30.81 -22.19
N GLU A 96 29.07 30.47 -23.48
CA GLU A 96 29.61 31.28 -24.59
C GLU A 96 28.96 32.67 -24.68
N GLU A 97 27.71 32.81 -24.22
CA GLU A 97 26.89 34.04 -24.30
C GLU A 97 27.14 35.05 -23.15
N LEU A 98 28.05 34.75 -22.21
CA LEU A 98 28.37 35.64 -21.08
C LEU A 98 29.46 36.67 -21.41
N GLN A 99 29.40 37.84 -20.79
CA GLN A 99 30.47 38.84 -20.80
C GLN A 99 31.69 38.34 -19.99
N ASP A 100 32.88 38.81 -20.36
CA ASP A 100 34.14 38.32 -19.80
C ASP A 100 34.25 38.58 -18.28
N ASP A 101 33.77 39.73 -17.80
CA ASP A 101 33.72 40.05 -16.36
C ASP A 101 32.90 39.03 -15.55
N ASP A 102 31.78 38.56 -16.11
CA ASP A 102 30.90 37.57 -15.48
C ASP A 102 31.47 36.15 -15.57
N LYS A 103 32.18 35.84 -16.66
CA LYS A 103 32.94 34.59 -16.80
C LYS A 103 34.06 34.53 -15.76
N GLU A 104 34.78 35.62 -15.51
CA GLU A 104 35.80 35.71 -14.46
C GLU A 104 35.20 35.49 -13.06
N LEU A 105 34.03 36.07 -12.77
CA LEU A 105 33.34 35.87 -11.50
C LEU A 105 32.97 34.40 -11.25
N ILE A 106 32.45 33.71 -12.26
CA ILE A 106 32.10 32.29 -12.14
C ILE A 106 33.36 31.42 -12.04
N ASN A 107 34.41 31.70 -12.84
CA ASN A 107 35.69 31.00 -12.79
C ASN A 107 36.36 31.09 -11.42
N LYS A 108 36.27 32.26 -10.78
CA LYS A 108 36.75 32.47 -9.41
C LYS A 108 36.03 31.55 -8.43
N HIS A 109 34.70 31.45 -8.52
CA HIS A 109 33.92 30.57 -7.65
C HIS A 109 34.13 29.07 -7.90
N VAL A 110 34.32 28.64 -9.15
CA VAL A 110 34.71 27.26 -9.48
C VAL A 110 36.07 26.93 -8.89
N SER A 111 37.05 27.82 -9.06
CA SER A 111 38.41 27.67 -8.51
C SER A 111 38.43 27.63 -6.98
N GLU A 112 37.66 28.49 -6.30
CA GLU A 112 37.50 28.48 -4.85
C GLU A 112 36.88 27.17 -4.35
N LEU A 113 35.92 26.60 -5.08
CA LEU A 113 35.23 25.37 -4.71
C LEU A 113 36.13 24.13 -4.91
N ALA A 114 36.96 24.13 -5.96
CA ALA A 114 37.99 23.12 -6.21
C ALA A 114 39.15 23.19 -5.17
N ALA A 115 39.62 24.39 -4.85
CA ALA A 115 40.68 24.59 -3.86
C ALA A 115 40.28 24.09 -2.45
N LYS A 116 39.03 24.33 -2.04
CA LYS A 116 38.50 23.84 -0.76
C LYS A 116 38.23 22.33 -0.73
N ALA A 117 37.94 21.71 -1.88
CA ALA A 117 37.84 20.25 -1.98
C ALA A 117 39.20 19.56 -1.75
N ASN A 118 40.30 20.21 -2.12
CA ASN A 118 41.67 19.72 -1.95
C ASN A 118 42.29 20.04 -0.58
N SER A 119 41.70 20.95 0.21
CA SER A 119 42.16 21.30 1.56
C SER A 119 41.38 20.55 2.66
N THR A 120 41.51 19.22 2.72
CA THR A 120 41.13 18.44 3.92
C THR A 120 42.39 18.07 4.71
N PRO A 121 42.55 18.46 5.99
CA PRO A 121 43.77 18.14 6.73
C PRO A 121 43.85 16.65 7.11
N LYS A 122 44.89 15.96 6.61
CA LYS A 122 45.36 14.69 7.19
C LYS A 122 45.98 14.99 8.56
N LYS A 123 45.27 14.65 9.65
CA LYS A 123 45.84 14.74 11.00
C LYS A 123 46.84 13.58 11.21
N LYS A 124 48.12 13.92 11.21
CA LYS A 124 49.25 13.06 11.60
C LYS A 124 49.14 12.71 13.09
N VAL A 125 49.31 11.42 13.40
CA VAL A 125 49.62 10.92 14.74
C VAL A 125 51.12 11.17 14.98
N GLN A 126 51.44 11.89 16.05
CA GLN A 126 52.81 11.99 16.58
C GLN A 126 52.78 11.53 18.04
N ALA A 127 53.57 10.51 18.33
CA ALA A 127 53.79 9.96 19.65
C ALA A 127 54.81 10.81 20.44
N LYS A 128 54.63 10.91 21.77
CA LYS A 128 55.71 11.04 22.76
C LYS A 128 55.30 10.45 24.12
N PHE A 129 55.90 9.29 24.37
CA PHE A 129 56.39 8.63 25.60
C PHE A 129 56.03 9.11 27.03
N ASN A 130 55.68 8.13 27.88
CA ASN A 130 56.28 7.74 29.20
C ASN A 130 55.27 6.83 29.94
N THR A 131 55.56 5.75 30.67
CA THR A 131 56.76 4.97 31.04
C THR A 131 56.25 3.61 31.58
N LEU A 132 57.10 2.59 31.43
CA LEU A 132 57.12 1.23 32.00
C LEU A 132 56.39 1.01 33.34
N VAL A 133 55.73 -0.16 33.52
CA VAL A 133 56.21 -1.27 34.39
C VAL A 133 55.62 -2.61 33.90
N SER A 134 56.51 -3.59 33.80
CA SER A 134 56.36 -5.01 33.51
C SER A 134 55.73 -5.82 34.65
N THR A 135 54.99 -6.88 34.33
CA THR A 135 55.28 -8.24 34.85
C THR A 135 54.66 -9.30 33.95
N ALA A 136 55.49 -10.26 33.57
CA ALA A 136 55.17 -11.45 32.79
C ALA A 136 54.38 -12.48 33.61
N SER A 137 53.54 -13.32 32.97
CA SER A 137 53.88 -14.74 32.72
C SER A 137 52.68 -15.60 32.25
N LYS A 138 53.00 -16.41 31.22
CA LYS A 138 52.56 -17.79 30.90
C LYS A 138 51.10 -18.14 30.54
N ALA A 139 50.93 -18.43 29.24
CA ALA A 139 50.53 -19.70 28.63
C ALA A 139 49.21 -20.40 29.03
N GLY A 140 48.31 -20.57 28.05
CA GLY A 140 47.21 -21.55 28.11
C GLY A 140 46.15 -21.42 27.02
N SER A 141 46.30 -22.22 25.95
CA SER A 141 45.24 -22.89 25.14
C SER A 141 43.95 -22.16 24.70
N SER A 142 43.90 -21.89 23.38
CA SER A 142 42.82 -22.21 22.42
C SER A 142 41.36 -22.35 22.88
N SER A 143 40.51 -21.37 22.53
CA SER A 143 39.17 -21.59 21.96
C SER A 143 38.66 -20.32 21.26
N SER A 144 38.65 -20.32 19.93
CA SER A 144 38.21 -19.18 19.12
C SER A 144 36.72 -19.28 18.81
N SER A 145 35.90 -18.53 19.55
CA SER A 145 34.55 -18.15 19.15
C SER A 145 34.64 -17.00 18.13
N PRO A 146 33.98 -17.05 16.95
CA PRO A 146 33.96 -15.90 16.06
C PRO A 146 32.91 -14.89 16.57
N GLY A 147 33.39 -13.67 16.85
CA GLY A 147 32.57 -12.52 17.24
C GLY A 147 31.64 -12.02 16.11
N PRO A 148 30.69 -11.14 16.44
CA PRO A 148 29.59 -10.76 15.56
C PRO A 148 30.05 -9.80 14.46
N SER A 149 29.82 -10.18 13.21
CA SER A 149 30.00 -9.32 12.04
C SER A 149 28.86 -8.30 11.90
N PRO A 150 29.11 -7.07 11.41
CA PRO A 150 28.08 -6.04 11.30
C PRO A 150 27.11 -6.32 10.14
N ALA A 151 25.81 -6.16 10.43
CA ALA A 151 24.71 -6.41 9.54
C ALA A 151 24.61 -5.46 8.33
N LYS A 152 24.31 -6.03 7.16
CA LYS A 152 23.47 -5.44 6.10
C LYS A 152 22.44 -6.51 5.68
N PRO A 153 21.12 -6.23 5.66
CA PRO A 153 20.13 -7.19 5.21
C PRO A 153 20.05 -7.16 3.68
N THR A 154 20.70 -8.10 3.00
CA THR A 154 20.43 -8.39 1.59
C THR A 154 19.25 -9.36 1.55
N GLN A 155 18.11 -8.97 0.99
CA GLN A 155 16.95 -9.85 0.78
C GLN A 155 17.23 -10.86 -0.34
N GLY A 156 18.10 -11.83 -0.10
CA GLY A 156 18.40 -12.94 -0.98
C GLY A 156 18.63 -14.21 -0.18
N SER A 157 18.46 -15.38 -0.80
CA SER A 157 18.80 -16.68 -0.21
C SER A 157 20.18 -17.09 -0.69
N ALA A 158 21.20 -16.95 0.17
CA ALA A 158 22.56 -17.35 -0.18
C ALA A 158 22.65 -18.87 -0.45
N PHE A 159 21.81 -19.65 0.23
CA PHE A 159 21.79 -21.09 0.13
C PHE A 159 21.10 -21.58 -1.16
N SER A 160 20.03 -20.90 -1.62
CA SER A 160 19.40 -21.17 -2.93
C SER A 160 20.38 -20.92 -4.07
N THR A 161 21.13 -19.82 -4.01
CA THR A 161 22.14 -19.50 -5.03
C THR A 161 23.27 -20.53 -5.08
N GLN A 162 23.66 -21.12 -3.94
CA GLN A 162 24.68 -22.17 -3.89
C GLN A 162 24.23 -23.50 -4.50
N LEU A 163 22.94 -23.84 -4.39
CA LEU A 163 22.39 -25.09 -4.92
C LEU A 163 21.93 -24.99 -6.39
N CYS A 164 21.85 -23.77 -6.92
CA CYS A 164 21.45 -23.48 -8.29
C CYS A 164 22.56 -23.81 -9.29
N ASP A 165 22.20 -24.38 -10.45
CA ASP A 165 23.02 -24.35 -11.66
C ASP A 165 22.52 -23.21 -12.56
N PRO A 166 23.23 -22.05 -12.63
CA PRO A 166 22.76 -20.87 -13.36
C PRO A 166 22.56 -21.10 -14.86
N ASN A 167 23.24 -22.09 -15.43
CA ASN A 167 23.16 -22.40 -16.87
C ASN A 167 22.10 -23.46 -17.18
N HIS A 168 21.44 -24.01 -16.15
CA HIS A 168 20.41 -25.02 -16.35
C HIS A 168 19.13 -24.40 -16.93
N LYS A 169 18.39 -25.20 -17.71
CA LYS A 169 17.14 -24.78 -18.37
C LYS A 169 16.05 -24.28 -17.41
N ASP A 170 16.09 -24.72 -16.14
CA ASP A 170 15.16 -24.28 -15.10
C ASP A 170 15.33 -22.78 -14.75
N CYS A 171 16.49 -22.19 -15.06
CA CYS A 171 16.76 -20.77 -14.90
C CYS A 171 16.30 -19.93 -16.09
N LEU A 172 15.81 -20.53 -17.18
CA LEU A 172 15.38 -19.78 -18.36
C LEU A 172 13.99 -19.17 -18.16
N LEU A 173 13.82 -17.90 -18.55
CA LEU A 173 12.53 -17.20 -18.55
C LEU A 173 11.48 -17.97 -19.37
N ARG A 174 11.90 -18.71 -20.40
CA ARG A 174 11.01 -19.54 -21.20
C ARG A 174 10.31 -20.61 -20.36
N GLU A 175 11.03 -21.32 -19.51
CA GLU A 175 10.44 -22.37 -18.66
C GLU A 175 9.59 -21.75 -17.55
N PHE A 176 10.02 -20.61 -17.00
CA PHE A 176 9.22 -19.82 -16.07
C PHE A 176 7.88 -19.36 -16.67
N ARG A 177 7.88 -18.87 -17.92
CA ARG A 177 6.66 -18.47 -18.63
C ARG A 177 5.72 -19.65 -18.86
N LYS A 178 6.24 -20.82 -19.24
CA LYS A 178 5.44 -22.05 -19.37
C LYS A 178 4.77 -22.42 -18.06
N LEU A 179 5.52 -22.37 -16.95
CA LEU A 179 4.95 -22.59 -15.62
C LEU A 179 3.80 -21.62 -15.33
N CYS A 180 3.99 -20.32 -15.58
CA CYS A 180 2.95 -19.32 -15.39
C CYS A 180 1.71 -19.58 -16.24
N ALA A 181 1.88 -19.94 -17.51
CA ALA A 181 0.77 -20.26 -18.42
C ALA A 181 -0.04 -21.46 -17.92
N ILE A 182 0.64 -22.56 -17.56
CA ILE A 182 -0.01 -23.78 -17.06
C ILE A 182 -0.77 -23.49 -15.75
N VAL A 183 -0.20 -22.68 -14.85
CA VAL A 183 -0.85 -22.28 -13.59
C VAL A 183 -2.06 -21.36 -13.84
N ALA A 184 -2.00 -20.50 -14.84
CA ALA A 184 -3.08 -19.58 -15.20
C ALA A 184 -4.30 -20.32 -15.78
N GLU A 185 -4.08 -21.35 -16.61
CA GLU A 185 -5.14 -22.15 -17.24
C GLU A 185 -5.98 -22.98 -16.25
N LYS A 186 -5.42 -23.34 -15.09
CA LYS A 186 -6.18 -24.08 -14.08
C LYS A 186 -7.08 -23.13 -13.28
N SER A 187 -8.28 -23.59 -12.93
CA SER A 187 -9.19 -22.85 -12.04
C SER A 187 -8.97 -23.21 -10.56
N GLY A 188 -8.69 -24.48 -10.25
CA GLY A 188 -8.58 -24.98 -8.88
C GLY A 188 -7.23 -24.69 -8.19
N TYR A 189 -7.27 -24.21 -6.95
CA TYR A 189 -6.07 -23.88 -6.16
C TYR A 189 -5.18 -25.10 -5.87
N ASN A 190 -5.77 -26.26 -5.59
CA ASN A 190 -5.00 -27.48 -5.29
C ASN A 190 -4.19 -27.92 -6.52
N ALA A 191 -4.82 -27.91 -7.71
CA ALA A 191 -4.15 -28.23 -8.97
C ALA A 191 -3.01 -27.23 -9.26
N LYS A 192 -3.21 -25.93 -9.03
CA LYS A 192 -2.13 -24.92 -9.18
C LYS A 192 -0.95 -25.23 -8.26
N THR A 193 -1.23 -25.53 -7.00
CA THR A 193 -0.21 -25.82 -5.98
C THR A 193 0.56 -27.08 -6.33
N GLU A 194 -0.12 -28.12 -6.83
CA GLU A 194 0.50 -29.36 -7.30
C GLU A 194 1.42 -29.14 -8.50
N ILE A 195 0.98 -28.36 -9.49
CA ILE A 195 1.80 -28.01 -10.66
C ILE A 195 3.09 -27.28 -10.26
N ILE A 196 2.97 -26.30 -9.35
CA ILE A 196 4.13 -25.56 -8.84
C ILE A 196 5.05 -26.51 -8.06
N ARG A 197 4.49 -27.36 -7.19
CA ARG A 197 5.25 -28.35 -6.42
C ARG A 197 6.02 -29.31 -7.33
N ASP A 198 5.37 -29.83 -8.37
CA ASP A 198 5.97 -30.73 -9.34
C ASP A 198 7.13 -30.06 -10.08
N PHE A 199 6.95 -28.81 -10.49
CA PHE A 199 8.04 -28.03 -11.10
C PHE A 199 9.20 -27.78 -10.14
N LEU A 200 8.93 -27.38 -8.90
CA LEU A 200 9.97 -27.08 -7.90
C LEU A 200 10.67 -28.35 -7.36
N THR A 201 10.12 -29.53 -7.59
CA THR A 201 10.73 -30.81 -7.18
C THR A 201 11.42 -31.51 -8.33
N LYS A 202 10.75 -31.67 -9.47
CA LYS A 202 11.21 -32.44 -10.64
C LYS A 202 11.91 -31.56 -11.70
N GLY A 203 11.75 -30.24 -11.64
CA GLY A 203 12.25 -29.32 -12.65
C GLY A 203 11.61 -29.50 -14.02
N SER A 204 12.10 -28.77 -15.02
CA SER A 204 11.66 -28.91 -16.42
C SER A 204 12.22 -30.18 -17.10
N GLY A 205 13.08 -30.94 -16.41
CA GLY A 205 13.61 -32.24 -16.86
C GLY A 205 12.82 -33.44 -16.39
N GLY A 206 11.98 -33.29 -15.37
CA GLY A 206 11.25 -34.40 -14.76
C GLY A 206 12.07 -35.22 -13.76
N ASP A 207 13.35 -34.89 -13.56
CA ASP A 207 14.25 -35.55 -12.60
C ASP A 207 14.33 -34.78 -11.28
N LYS A 208 14.98 -33.61 -11.29
CA LYS A 208 15.27 -32.79 -10.12
C LYS A 208 15.35 -31.34 -10.56
N PHE A 209 14.72 -30.46 -9.79
CA PHE A 209 14.86 -29.02 -9.98
C PHE A 209 16.31 -28.57 -9.70
N ARG A 210 16.92 -27.88 -10.66
CA ARG A 210 18.30 -27.34 -10.57
C ARG A 210 18.36 -25.82 -10.71
N GLY A 211 17.22 -25.16 -10.77
CA GLY A 211 17.14 -23.70 -10.87
C GLY A 211 17.30 -22.99 -9.51
N ASP A 212 17.26 -21.66 -9.54
CA ASP A 212 17.25 -20.85 -8.32
C ASP A 212 15.83 -20.85 -7.71
N LEU A 213 15.66 -21.59 -6.61
CA LEU A 213 14.38 -21.75 -5.91
C LEU A 213 13.85 -20.41 -5.41
N TYR A 214 14.71 -19.59 -4.79
CA TYR A 214 14.35 -18.28 -4.27
C TYR A 214 13.88 -17.35 -5.39
N LEU A 215 14.63 -17.23 -6.48
CA LEU A 215 14.24 -16.35 -7.60
C LEU A 215 12.97 -16.83 -8.29
N THR A 216 12.82 -18.14 -8.48
CA THR A 216 11.60 -18.72 -9.08
C THR A 216 10.37 -18.37 -8.23
N VAL A 217 10.45 -18.58 -6.92
CA VAL A 217 9.34 -18.25 -6.00
C VAL A 217 9.12 -16.74 -5.90
N LYS A 218 10.19 -15.93 -5.87
CA LYS A 218 10.12 -14.46 -5.87
C LYS A 218 9.36 -13.94 -7.09
N LEU A 219 9.69 -14.43 -8.28
CA LEU A 219 9.06 -14.01 -9.53
C LEU A 219 7.64 -14.54 -9.72
N LEU A 220 7.28 -15.69 -9.12
CA LEU A 220 5.89 -16.15 -9.02
C LEU A 220 5.04 -15.26 -8.10
N LEU A 221 5.69 -14.42 -7.29
CA LEU A 221 5.09 -13.62 -6.24
C LEU A 221 5.27 -12.10 -6.44
N PRO A 222 5.04 -11.52 -7.64
CA PRO A 222 5.31 -10.10 -7.89
C PRO A 222 4.39 -9.17 -7.10
N GLY A 223 3.22 -9.66 -6.67
CA GLY A 223 2.29 -8.96 -5.79
C GLY A 223 2.69 -8.99 -4.31
N VAL A 224 3.62 -9.87 -3.95
CA VAL A 224 4.05 -10.13 -2.57
C VAL A 224 5.45 -9.66 -2.27
N VAL A 225 6.37 -9.82 -3.22
CA VAL A 225 7.67 -9.15 -3.22
C VAL A 225 7.61 -8.13 -4.35
N LYS A 226 6.88 -7.02 -4.14
CA LYS A 226 6.75 -5.99 -5.16
C LYS A 226 8.04 -5.21 -5.25
N ASN A 227 8.30 -4.67 -6.42
CA ASN A 227 9.20 -3.54 -6.60
C ASN A 227 8.38 -2.34 -7.05
N VAL A 228 8.76 -1.14 -6.63
CA VAL A 228 8.09 0.09 -7.06
C VAL A 228 8.82 0.64 -8.27
N TYR A 229 8.28 0.32 -9.44
CA TYR A 229 8.81 0.79 -10.72
C TYR A 229 8.40 2.23 -11.06
N ASN A 230 7.44 2.81 -10.33
CA ASN A 230 6.81 4.10 -10.67
C ASN A 230 6.29 4.15 -12.12
N LEU A 231 5.81 3.01 -12.62
CA LEU A 231 5.21 2.87 -13.93
C LEU A 231 3.76 2.42 -13.78
N ASN A 232 2.87 3.08 -14.51
CA ASN A 232 1.48 2.68 -14.72
C ASN A 232 1.22 2.38 -16.21
N ASP A 233 0.06 1.79 -16.52
CA ASP A 233 -0.28 1.35 -17.87
C ASP A 233 -0.08 2.44 -18.95
N LYS A 234 -0.42 3.69 -18.63
CA LYS A 234 -0.26 4.83 -19.57
C LYS A 234 1.21 5.20 -19.79
N GLN A 235 2.03 5.16 -18.74
CA GLN A 235 3.46 5.40 -18.84
C GLN A 235 4.15 4.29 -19.64
N ILE A 236 3.75 3.04 -19.42
CA ILE A 236 4.23 1.88 -20.18
C ILE A 236 3.88 2.06 -21.66
N VAL A 237 2.61 2.34 -22.00
CA VAL A 237 2.19 2.59 -23.38
C VAL A 237 2.99 3.73 -24.03
N LYS A 238 3.17 4.86 -23.33
CA LYS A 238 3.94 6.00 -23.84
C LYS A 238 5.42 5.67 -24.10
N LEU A 239 6.03 4.80 -23.29
CA LEU A 239 7.41 4.37 -23.48
C LEU A 239 7.51 3.39 -24.67
N PHE A 240 6.64 2.39 -24.71
CA PHE A 240 6.66 1.39 -25.77
C PHE A 240 6.23 1.95 -27.13
N SER A 241 5.32 2.93 -27.20
CA SER A 241 4.97 3.56 -28.47
C SER A 241 6.17 4.24 -29.13
N ARG A 242 7.08 4.81 -28.32
CA ARG A 242 8.34 5.40 -28.79
C ARG A 242 9.36 4.35 -29.22
N ILE A 243 9.49 3.26 -28.45
CA ILE A 243 10.46 2.18 -28.72
C ILE A 243 10.04 1.41 -29.99
N LEU A 244 8.76 1.06 -30.09
CA LEU A 244 8.21 0.27 -31.19
C LEU A 244 7.91 1.11 -32.43
N ASN A 245 8.02 2.44 -32.31
CA ASN A 245 7.70 3.43 -33.34
C ASN A 245 6.28 3.26 -33.91
N CYS A 246 5.28 3.19 -33.02
CA CYS A 246 3.87 3.03 -33.38
C CYS A 246 2.99 4.13 -32.75
N SER A 247 1.72 4.19 -33.17
CA SER A 247 0.78 5.18 -32.65
C SER A 247 0.46 4.91 -31.17
N GLN A 248 0.69 5.92 -30.34
CA GLN A 248 0.31 5.86 -28.93
C GLN A 248 -1.22 5.72 -28.77
N ASP A 249 -2.00 6.33 -29.67
CA ASP A 249 -3.45 6.33 -29.59
C ASP A 249 -4.04 4.95 -29.89
N GLU A 250 -3.45 4.21 -30.84
CA GLU A 250 -3.84 2.83 -31.15
C GLU A 250 -3.55 1.90 -29.95
N MET A 251 -2.39 2.05 -29.31
CA MET A 251 -2.07 1.30 -28.09
C MET A 251 -3.01 1.65 -26.93
N VAL A 252 -3.40 2.92 -26.78
CA VAL A 252 -4.36 3.34 -25.74
C VAL A 252 -5.75 2.77 -26.02
N GLN A 253 -6.16 2.66 -27.28
CA GLN A 253 -7.40 2.03 -27.68
C GLN A 253 -7.40 0.53 -27.37
N ASP A 254 -6.31 -0.18 -27.67
CA ASP A 254 -6.19 -1.60 -27.34
C ASP A 254 -6.17 -1.83 -25.81
N LEU A 255 -5.55 -0.92 -25.05
CA LEU A 255 -5.54 -0.96 -23.58
C LEU A 255 -6.94 -0.88 -22.95
N GLU A 256 -7.99 -0.48 -23.69
CA GLU A 256 -9.38 -0.58 -23.23
C GLU A 256 -9.80 -2.03 -22.90
N GLN A 257 -9.14 -3.02 -23.50
CA GLN A 257 -9.27 -4.44 -23.13
C GLN A 257 -8.73 -4.76 -21.73
N GLY A 258 -8.02 -3.82 -21.09
CA GLY A 258 -7.69 -3.87 -19.67
C GLY A 258 -6.42 -4.63 -19.30
N ASP A 259 -5.57 -4.98 -20.28
CA ASP A 259 -4.29 -5.65 -20.06
C ASP A 259 -3.14 -5.02 -20.89
N VAL A 260 -2.27 -4.27 -20.20
CA VAL A 260 -1.13 -3.60 -20.84
C VAL A 260 -0.07 -4.57 -21.35
N SER A 261 0.05 -5.76 -20.75
CA SER A 261 1.05 -6.75 -21.17
C SER A 261 0.69 -7.35 -22.52
N GLU A 262 -0.60 -7.60 -22.76
CA GLU A 262 -1.11 -8.08 -24.04
C GLU A 262 -1.05 -6.99 -25.11
N THR A 263 -1.41 -5.75 -24.78
CA THR A 263 -1.23 -4.60 -25.67
C THR A 263 0.23 -4.47 -26.13
N VAL A 264 1.20 -4.50 -25.20
CA VAL A 264 2.62 -4.39 -25.59
C VAL A 264 3.03 -5.57 -26.46
N ARG A 265 2.57 -6.79 -26.19
CA ARG A 265 2.87 -7.99 -27.00
C ARG A 265 2.41 -7.82 -28.45
N ILE A 266 1.15 -7.43 -28.66
CA ILE A 266 0.55 -7.27 -30.01
C ILE A 266 1.36 -6.26 -30.83
N PHE A 267 1.64 -5.08 -30.28
CA PHE A 267 2.37 -4.03 -31.00
C PHE A 267 3.86 -4.36 -31.16
N PHE A 268 4.44 -5.15 -30.26
CA PHE A 268 5.82 -5.62 -30.38
C PHE A 268 5.97 -6.64 -31.52
N GLU A 269 5.04 -7.57 -31.67
CA GLU A 269 5.03 -8.53 -32.79
C GLU A 269 4.83 -7.85 -34.16
N GLN A 270 4.10 -6.74 -34.19
CA GLN A 270 3.87 -5.95 -35.40
C GLN A 270 5.03 -4.99 -35.74
N SER A 271 5.93 -4.72 -34.80
CA SER A 271 6.99 -3.73 -35.00
C SER A 271 8.05 -4.24 -35.98
N LYS A 272 8.20 -3.52 -37.08
CA LYS A 272 9.32 -3.71 -38.03
C LYS A 272 10.61 -3.07 -37.54
N PHE A 273 10.50 -2.06 -36.66
CA PHE A 273 11.64 -1.28 -36.17
C PHE A 273 12.38 -2.00 -35.05
N PHE A 274 11.63 -2.69 -34.18
CA PHE A 274 12.19 -3.46 -33.08
C PHE A 274 11.57 -4.86 -33.08
N PRO A 275 12.06 -5.78 -33.94
CA PRO A 275 11.47 -7.10 -34.10
C PRO A 275 11.74 -8.01 -32.88
N PRO A 276 10.81 -8.93 -32.55
CA PRO A 276 11.03 -9.89 -31.49
C PRO A 276 12.25 -10.80 -31.73
N ALA A 277 12.97 -11.12 -30.65
CA ALA A 277 14.07 -12.07 -30.70
C ALA A 277 13.56 -13.48 -31.09
N ALA A 278 14.27 -14.15 -32.01
CA ALA A 278 13.87 -15.47 -32.52
C ALA A 278 13.91 -16.58 -31.46
N LYS A 279 14.74 -16.43 -30.42
CA LYS A 279 14.84 -17.38 -29.30
C LYS A 279 14.95 -16.61 -27.99
N SER A 280 14.19 -17.05 -26.99
CA SER A 280 14.31 -16.54 -25.62
C SER A 280 15.50 -17.21 -24.93
N LEU A 281 16.61 -16.47 -24.79
CA LEU A 281 17.79 -16.89 -24.02
C LEU A 281 17.87 -16.25 -22.63
N LEU A 282 16.92 -15.37 -22.31
CA LEU A 282 16.92 -14.62 -21.06
C LEU A 282 16.73 -15.55 -19.87
N THR A 283 17.56 -15.37 -18.86
CA THR A 283 17.50 -16.07 -17.58
C THR A 283 16.67 -15.29 -16.55
N ILE A 284 16.12 -15.98 -15.55
CA ILE A 284 15.37 -15.34 -14.46
C ILE A 284 16.26 -14.43 -13.60
N GLN A 285 17.57 -14.68 -13.57
CA GLN A 285 18.59 -13.86 -12.92
C GLN A 285 18.76 -12.52 -13.65
N GLU A 286 18.86 -12.53 -14.98
CA GLU A 286 18.93 -11.30 -15.79
C GLU A 286 17.64 -10.49 -15.70
N VAL A 287 16.49 -11.17 -15.65
CA VAL A 287 15.20 -10.54 -15.40
C VAL A 287 15.19 -9.88 -14.02
N ASP A 288 15.51 -10.60 -12.94
CA ASP A 288 15.56 -10.02 -11.60
C ASP A 288 16.55 -8.85 -11.51
N ALA A 289 17.74 -8.97 -12.11
CA ALA A 289 18.72 -7.90 -12.17
C ALA A 289 18.18 -6.65 -12.87
N SER A 290 17.45 -6.82 -13.97
CA SER A 290 16.80 -5.72 -14.70
C SER A 290 15.64 -5.10 -13.92
N LEU A 291 15.01 -5.86 -13.03
CA LEU A 291 13.88 -5.45 -12.19
C LEU A 291 14.30 -4.80 -10.86
N LYS A 292 15.58 -4.71 -10.52
CA LYS A 292 16.07 -4.13 -9.24
C LYS A 292 15.90 -2.61 -9.17
N LEU A 293 14.69 -2.18 -8.83
CA LEU A 293 14.32 -0.83 -8.39
C LEU A 293 13.33 -0.95 -7.20
N GLN A 294 13.87 -0.89 -5.98
CA GLN A 294 13.24 -0.80 -4.64
C GLN A 294 12.03 -1.69 -4.30
N ASP A 295 12.20 -2.56 -3.31
CA ASP A 295 11.21 -3.56 -2.86
C ASP A 295 10.11 -3.02 -1.89
N ILE A 296 8.89 -3.57 -1.99
CA ILE A 296 7.68 -3.37 -1.18
C ILE A 296 6.79 -4.62 -1.23
N ALA A 297 6.24 -5.14 -0.13
CA ALA A 297 5.35 -6.32 -0.17
C ALA A 297 3.82 -6.04 -0.16
N LYS A 298 2.96 -6.87 -0.80
CA LYS A 298 1.52 -7.09 -0.43
C LYS A 298 1.14 -8.59 -0.54
N ASN A 299 -0.13 -8.99 -0.72
CA ASN A 299 -0.63 -10.33 -0.39
C ASN A 299 -1.21 -11.08 -1.60
N ASP A 300 -0.68 -12.29 -1.87
CA ASP A 300 -1.35 -13.50 -2.43
C ASP A 300 -0.34 -14.69 -2.45
N ALA A 301 0.30 -14.98 -1.30
CA ALA A 301 1.50 -15.83 -1.25
C ALA A 301 1.27 -17.32 -0.93
N SER A 302 0.07 -17.68 -0.44
CA SER A 302 -0.18 -19.02 0.13
C SER A 302 0.07 -20.13 -0.89
N LYS A 303 -0.57 -20.03 -2.06
CA LYS A 303 -0.49 -21.04 -3.14
C LYS A 303 0.92 -21.37 -3.64
N TYR A 304 1.87 -20.45 -3.50
CA TYR A 304 3.25 -20.63 -3.95
C TYR A 304 4.17 -21.10 -2.83
N LEU A 305 3.93 -20.64 -1.60
CA LEU A 305 4.74 -21.04 -0.44
C LEU A 305 4.34 -22.42 0.08
N ASP A 306 3.07 -22.79 0.03
CA ASP A 306 2.59 -24.15 0.38
C ASP A 306 3.15 -25.23 -0.57
N ALA A 307 3.59 -24.84 -1.77
CA ALA A 307 4.29 -25.72 -2.70
C ALA A 307 5.75 -25.98 -2.29
N VAL A 308 6.35 -25.06 -1.52
CA VAL A 308 7.74 -25.16 -1.01
C VAL A 308 7.80 -26.01 0.26
N ASP A 309 6.94 -25.72 1.24
CA ASP A 309 6.78 -26.49 2.48
C ASP A 309 5.39 -26.20 3.09
N PRO A 310 4.70 -27.17 3.73
CA PRO A 310 3.38 -26.94 4.34
C PRO A 310 3.31 -25.78 5.33
N ASN A 311 4.42 -25.46 6.01
CA ASN A 311 4.49 -24.36 6.98
C ASN A 311 5.16 -23.09 6.43
N ALA A 312 5.64 -23.08 5.18
CA ALA A 312 6.36 -21.93 4.62
C ALA A 312 5.48 -20.67 4.57
N TYR A 313 4.19 -20.80 4.28
CA TYR A 313 3.29 -19.65 4.30
C TYR A 313 3.11 -19.08 5.70
N ASP A 314 2.93 -19.93 6.72
CA ASP A 314 2.79 -19.50 8.10
C ASP A 314 4.08 -18.87 8.63
N ALA A 315 5.24 -19.46 8.36
CA ALA A 315 6.54 -18.88 8.69
C ALA A 315 6.76 -17.54 7.99
N PHE A 316 6.40 -17.42 6.71
CA PHE A 316 6.46 -16.15 5.99
C PHE A 316 5.50 -15.11 6.55
N LYS A 317 4.32 -15.50 7.04
CA LYS A 317 3.43 -14.55 7.73
C LYS A 317 4.02 -14.07 9.05
N ALA A 318 4.77 -14.91 9.76
CA ALA A 318 5.39 -14.58 11.04
C ALA A 318 6.64 -13.69 10.88
N SER A 319 7.49 -13.93 9.88
CA SER A 319 8.76 -13.21 9.73
C SER A 319 8.85 -12.31 8.51
N ARG A 320 8.00 -12.46 7.49
CA ARG A 320 8.03 -11.74 6.20
C ARG A 320 9.39 -11.71 5.48
N ASN A 321 10.26 -12.66 5.78
CA ASN A 321 11.54 -12.81 5.12
C ASN A 321 11.52 -14.06 4.23
N LEU A 322 11.29 -13.88 2.94
CA LEU A 322 11.25 -15.00 1.99
C LEU A 322 12.60 -15.71 1.91
N GLY A 323 13.71 -14.97 1.91
CA GLY A 323 15.05 -15.56 1.86
C GLY A 323 15.33 -16.47 3.06
N ASP A 324 15.04 -16.00 4.28
CA ASP A 324 15.16 -16.79 5.50
C ASP A 324 14.28 -18.05 5.48
N VAL A 325 13.02 -17.92 5.07
CA VAL A 325 12.09 -19.06 4.96
C VAL A 325 12.64 -20.11 4.00
N ILE A 326 13.09 -19.70 2.80
CA ILE A 326 13.67 -20.63 1.81
C ILE A 326 14.97 -21.27 2.35
N ASP A 327 15.88 -20.50 2.95
CA ASP A 327 17.12 -21.03 3.54
C ASP A 327 16.84 -22.07 4.64
N ARG A 328 15.83 -21.84 5.48
CA ARG A 328 15.42 -22.78 6.53
C ARG A 328 14.79 -24.06 5.96
N VAL A 329 13.96 -23.94 4.92
CA VAL A 329 13.40 -25.11 4.23
C VAL A 329 14.50 -25.95 3.60
N LEU A 330 15.42 -25.32 2.86
CA LEU A 330 16.52 -26.01 2.19
C LEU A 330 17.47 -26.70 3.19
N ARG A 331 17.76 -26.08 4.34
CA ARG A 331 18.51 -26.72 5.43
C ARG A 331 17.81 -27.97 5.98
N ASN A 332 16.51 -27.86 6.28
CA ASN A 332 15.73 -29.01 6.76
C ASN A 332 15.67 -30.16 5.74
N GLN A 333 15.67 -29.85 4.44
CA GLN A 333 15.73 -30.85 3.37
C GLN A 333 17.11 -31.52 3.28
N GLN A 334 18.19 -30.75 3.45
CA GLN A 334 19.56 -31.28 3.44
C GLN A 334 19.84 -32.18 4.64
N ASP A 335 19.41 -31.79 5.84
CA ASP A 335 19.55 -32.58 7.07
C ASP A 335 18.79 -33.92 6.97
N ALA A 336 17.65 -33.95 6.28
CA ALA A 336 16.91 -35.17 6.01
C ALA A 336 17.64 -36.10 5.02
N SER A 337 18.36 -35.55 4.03
CA SER A 337 19.18 -36.34 3.10
C SER A 337 20.49 -36.87 3.72
N ASN A 338 20.99 -36.23 4.79
CA ASN A 338 22.24 -36.58 5.47
C ASN A 338 22.05 -37.56 6.65
N GLY A 339 20.85 -38.14 6.84
CA GLY A 339 20.62 -39.23 7.80
C GLY A 339 20.34 -38.80 9.24
N THR A 340 20.19 -37.50 9.53
CA THR A 340 19.88 -37.00 10.89
C THR A 340 18.36 -36.89 11.12
N GLY A 341 17.69 -38.03 11.28
CA GLY A 341 16.32 -38.12 11.80
C GLY A 341 15.18 -37.68 10.85
N PRO A 342 13.91 -37.77 11.29
CA PRO A 342 12.74 -37.44 10.47
C PRO A 342 12.75 -35.97 10.05
N ARG A 343 12.23 -35.70 8.84
CA ARG A 343 12.16 -34.37 8.22
C ARG A 343 11.55 -33.36 9.20
N LYS A 344 12.39 -32.43 9.70
CA LYS A 344 11.93 -31.38 10.63
C LYS A 344 10.98 -30.43 9.90
N ILE A 345 9.78 -30.28 10.44
CA ILE A 345 8.79 -29.31 9.97
C ILE A 345 9.31 -27.89 10.26
N LEU A 346 9.06 -26.94 9.36
CA LEU A 346 9.48 -25.55 9.52
C LEU A 346 8.78 -24.92 10.75
N SER A 347 9.56 -24.35 11.68
CA SER A 347 9.01 -23.62 12.85
C SER A 347 8.44 -22.26 12.43
N VAL A 348 7.39 -21.81 13.09
CA VAL A 348 6.74 -20.52 12.80
C VAL A 348 7.05 -19.56 13.95
N GLU A 349 8.03 -18.69 13.76
CA GLU A 349 8.48 -17.75 14.80
C GLU A 349 8.53 -16.33 14.25
N ALA A 350 8.13 -15.36 15.07
CA ALA A 350 8.31 -13.95 14.76
C ALA A 350 9.80 -13.58 14.89
N SER A 351 10.31 -12.84 13.90
CA SER A 351 11.68 -12.35 13.92
C SER A 351 11.69 -10.85 14.25
N LEU A 352 12.46 -10.47 15.26
CA LEU A 352 12.60 -9.06 15.64
C LEU A 352 13.13 -8.23 14.43
N MET A 353 12.70 -6.97 14.37
CA MET A 353 12.99 -6.03 13.26
C MET A 353 12.43 -6.40 11.88
N THR A 354 11.75 -7.54 11.72
CA THR A 354 11.10 -7.92 10.47
C THR A 354 9.58 -8.01 10.66
N PRO A 355 8.75 -7.39 9.81
CA PRO A 355 7.32 -7.23 10.11
C PRO A 355 6.56 -8.56 10.19
N VAL A 356 5.67 -8.66 11.16
CA VAL A 356 4.71 -9.76 11.31
C VAL A 356 3.42 -9.40 10.57
N GLN A 357 2.78 -10.33 9.84
CA GLN A 357 1.47 -10.03 9.27
C GLN A 357 0.47 -9.63 10.36
N PRO A 358 -0.24 -8.50 10.23
CA PRO A 358 -1.22 -8.09 11.20
C PRO A 358 -2.37 -9.09 11.27
N MET A 359 -2.81 -9.43 12.49
CA MET A 359 -4.06 -10.15 12.70
C MET A 359 -5.24 -9.27 12.25
N LEU A 360 -6.20 -9.84 11.53
CA LEU A 360 -7.27 -9.10 10.85
C LEU A 360 -8.64 -9.32 11.51
N ALA A 361 -9.56 -8.40 11.19
CA ALA A 361 -10.95 -8.48 11.63
C ALA A 361 -11.90 -8.82 10.46
N GLU A 362 -12.78 -9.78 10.68
CA GLU A 362 -13.96 -10.10 9.88
C GLU A 362 -15.09 -9.10 10.16
N ALA A 363 -15.93 -8.80 9.17
CA ALA A 363 -17.09 -7.95 9.39
C ALA A 363 -18.16 -8.71 10.19
N CYS A 364 -18.57 -8.15 11.33
CA CYS A 364 -19.62 -8.71 12.16
C CYS A 364 -20.95 -8.02 11.84
N LYS A 365 -21.96 -8.82 11.48
CA LYS A 365 -23.26 -8.33 11.01
C LYS A 365 -24.35 -8.28 12.10
N SER A 366 -24.17 -9.02 13.20
CA SER A 366 -25.14 -9.07 14.30
C SER A 366 -24.48 -9.42 15.63
N ILE A 367 -25.17 -9.07 16.72
CA ILE A 367 -24.72 -9.36 18.10
C ILE A 367 -24.67 -10.86 18.32
N GLU A 368 -25.68 -11.61 17.83
CA GLU A 368 -25.74 -13.07 17.95
C GLU A 368 -24.54 -13.73 17.26
N TYR A 369 -24.13 -13.21 16.10
CA TYR A 369 -22.93 -13.67 15.41
C TYR A 369 -21.66 -13.44 16.24
N ALA A 370 -21.53 -12.26 16.86
CA ALA A 370 -20.39 -11.96 17.74
C ALA A 370 -20.33 -12.92 18.94
N MET A 371 -21.46 -13.12 19.64
CA MET A 371 -21.54 -14.00 20.79
C MET A 371 -21.23 -15.46 20.42
N LYS A 372 -21.67 -15.92 19.24
CA LYS A 372 -21.36 -17.27 18.74
C LYS A 372 -19.88 -17.46 18.44
N LYS A 373 -19.22 -16.43 17.89
CA LYS A 373 -17.80 -16.46 17.50
C LYS A 373 -16.83 -16.27 18.67
N CYS A 374 -17.29 -15.65 19.76
CA CYS A 374 -16.51 -15.48 20.99
C CYS A 374 -17.19 -16.21 22.16
N PRO A 375 -17.22 -17.56 22.17
CA PRO A 375 -17.92 -18.34 23.19
C PRO A 375 -17.32 -18.17 24.59
N ASN A 376 -16.07 -17.72 24.70
CA ASN A 376 -15.37 -17.53 25.97
C ASN A 376 -15.60 -16.15 26.59
N GLY A 377 -16.45 -15.32 26.00
CA GLY A 377 -16.47 -13.88 26.23
C GLY A 377 -15.48 -13.15 25.31
N MET A 378 -15.59 -11.82 25.26
CA MET A 378 -14.79 -10.99 24.38
C MET A 378 -14.24 -9.74 25.08
N TYR A 379 -13.11 -9.26 24.60
CA TYR A 379 -12.72 -7.86 24.78
C TYR A 379 -13.29 -7.04 23.63
N SER A 380 -14.03 -6.00 23.99
CA SER A 380 -14.59 -5.05 23.05
C SER A 380 -13.81 -3.74 23.15
N GLU A 381 -13.11 -3.41 22.07
CA GLU A 381 -12.27 -2.22 21.96
C GLU A 381 -12.89 -1.20 21.02
N ILE A 382 -12.69 0.09 21.31
CA ILE A 382 -13.04 1.15 20.36
C ILE A 382 -12.28 0.92 19.05
N LYS A 383 -13.01 0.95 17.94
CA LYS A 383 -12.38 0.94 16.63
C LYS A 383 -11.89 2.35 16.31
N TYR A 384 -10.61 2.57 16.53
CA TYR A 384 -9.94 3.83 16.17
C TYR A 384 -9.86 4.00 14.64
N ASP A 385 -10.24 5.17 14.13
CA ASP A 385 -10.14 5.53 12.70
C ASP A 385 -8.78 6.20 12.43
N GLY A 386 -7.70 5.43 12.64
CA GLY A 386 -6.32 5.87 12.49
C GLY A 386 -5.57 5.15 11.37
N GLU A 387 -4.26 5.06 11.53
CA GLU A 387 -3.42 4.18 10.73
C GLU A 387 -2.80 3.09 11.62
N ARG A 388 -3.02 1.82 11.31
CA ARG A 388 -2.37 0.72 12.03
C ARG A 388 -0.86 0.76 11.85
N VAL A 389 -0.14 0.71 12.98
CA VAL A 389 1.32 0.71 13.08
C VAL A 389 1.77 -0.45 13.96
N GLN A 390 2.57 -1.34 13.38
CA GLN A 390 3.32 -2.34 14.11
C GLN A 390 4.69 -1.76 14.46
N VAL A 391 4.94 -1.63 15.76
CA VAL A 391 6.16 -1.03 16.31
C VAL A 391 7.15 -2.13 16.63
N HIS A 392 8.34 -2.03 16.09
CA HIS A 392 9.47 -2.89 16.38
C HIS A 392 10.53 -2.07 17.11
N LYS A 393 10.97 -2.54 18.27
CA LYS A 393 12.11 -1.95 19.00
C LYS A 393 13.16 -3.02 19.29
N ASN A 394 14.43 -2.70 19.00
CA ASN A 394 15.60 -3.47 19.45
C ASN A 394 16.61 -2.48 20.05
N ASP A 395 16.70 -2.45 21.36
CA ASP A 395 17.43 -1.43 22.12
C ASP A 395 17.00 -0.02 21.70
N ASN A 396 17.91 0.72 21.06
CA ASN A 396 17.69 2.09 20.59
C ASN A 396 17.23 2.16 19.13
N HIS A 397 17.04 1.02 18.47
CA HIS A 397 16.60 0.95 17.08
C HIS A 397 15.09 0.76 17.02
N PHE A 398 14.43 1.60 16.22
CA PHE A 398 12.98 1.57 16.03
C PHE A 398 12.62 1.44 14.56
N SER A 399 11.72 0.52 14.27
CA SER A 399 11.12 0.32 12.96
C SER A 399 9.60 0.34 13.10
N TYR A 400 8.93 1.01 12.17
CA TYR A 400 7.48 1.20 12.19
C TYR A 400 6.90 0.70 10.88
N PHE A 401 6.03 -0.31 10.95
CA PHE A 401 5.42 -0.92 9.78
C PHE A 401 3.92 -0.63 9.73
N SER A 402 3.45 -0.15 8.59
CA SER A 402 2.03 0.07 8.34
C SER A 402 1.25 -1.24 8.27
N ARG A 403 -0.09 -1.17 8.17
CA ARG A 403 -0.94 -2.33 7.83
C ARG A 403 -0.47 -3.15 6.62
N SER A 404 0.10 -2.47 5.61
CA SER A 404 0.66 -3.12 4.41
C SER A 404 2.12 -3.51 4.55
N LEU A 405 2.66 -3.46 5.77
CA LEU A 405 4.03 -3.77 6.15
C LEU A 405 5.10 -2.90 5.50
N LYS A 406 4.68 -1.76 4.94
CA LYS A 406 5.58 -0.71 4.46
C LYS A 406 6.06 0.15 5.63
N PRO A 407 7.29 0.70 5.58
CA PRO A 407 7.73 1.72 6.52
C PRO A 407 6.72 2.86 6.62
N VAL A 408 6.36 3.26 7.84
CA VAL A 408 5.49 4.41 8.08
C VAL A 408 6.28 5.70 7.87
N LEU A 409 5.61 6.73 7.33
CA LEU A 409 6.27 8.02 7.06
C LEU A 409 6.82 8.65 8.36
N PRO A 410 8.08 9.12 8.38
CA PRO A 410 8.73 9.58 9.62
C PRO A 410 7.97 10.67 10.39
N HIS A 411 7.29 11.60 9.71
CA HIS A 411 6.54 12.68 10.37
C HIS A 411 5.39 12.20 11.27
N LYS A 412 4.96 10.94 11.11
CA LYS A 412 3.91 10.31 11.92
C LYS A 412 4.46 9.54 13.12
N VAL A 413 5.72 9.09 13.09
CA VAL A 413 6.22 8.11 14.06
C VAL A 413 7.56 8.46 14.71
N ALA A 414 8.32 9.40 14.15
CA ALA A 414 9.69 9.69 14.59
C ALA A 414 9.78 10.10 16.07
N HIS A 415 8.74 10.74 16.61
CA HIS A 415 8.69 11.20 17.99
C HIS A 415 8.50 10.06 19.00
N PHE A 416 7.94 8.91 18.59
CA PHE A 416 7.66 7.82 19.51
C PHE A 416 8.93 7.16 20.07
N LYS A 417 10.08 7.29 19.39
CA LYS A 417 11.36 6.81 19.92
C LYS A 417 11.72 7.41 21.29
N ASP A 418 11.21 8.61 21.57
CA ASP A 418 11.50 9.33 22.82
C ASP A 418 10.52 8.90 23.93
N PHE A 419 9.31 8.44 23.57
CA PHE A 419 8.24 8.10 24.52
C PHE A 419 8.07 6.60 24.78
N ILE A 420 8.37 5.72 23.81
CA ILE A 420 8.27 4.27 23.99
C ILE A 420 9.21 3.78 25.11
N PRO A 421 10.46 4.24 25.25
CA PRO A 421 11.31 3.87 26.39
C PRO A 421 10.74 4.30 27.75
N GLN A 422 10.02 5.42 27.79
CA GLN A 422 9.33 5.89 29.01
C GLN A 422 8.11 5.02 29.31
N ALA A 423 7.37 4.65 28.28
CA ALA A 423 6.18 3.81 28.39
C ALA A 423 6.52 2.35 28.74
N PHE A 424 7.69 1.85 28.38
CA PHE A 424 8.11 0.47 28.65
C PHE A 424 9.47 0.42 29.37
N PRO A 425 9.53 0.76 30.67
CA PRO A 425 10.76 0.63 31.46
C PRO A 425 11.27 -0.82 31.43
N GLY A 426 12.50 -1.04 30.99
CA GLY A 426 13.10 -2.39 30.90
C GLY A 426 12.68 -3.22 29.67
N GLY A 427 11.93 -2.64 28.72
CA GLY A 427 11.64 -3.29 27.44
C GLY A 427 12.75 -3.04 26.43
N HIS A 428 13.74 -3.94 26.33
CA HIS A 428 14.87 -3.82 25.41
C HIS A 428 14.47 -4.18 23.98
N SER A 429 13.76 -5.30 23.80
CA SER A 429 13.26 -5.77 22.52
C SER A 429 11.75 -6.01 22.56
N MET A 430 11.00 -5.53 21.57
CA MET A 430 9.54 -5.71 21.53
C MET A 430 8.95 -5.56 20.14
N ILE A 431 7.78 -6.19 19.95
CA ILE A 431 6.87 -5.97 18.82
C ILE A 431 5.49 -5.63 19.39
N LEU A 432 5.04 -4.40 19.15
CA LEU A 432 3.74 -3.90 19.57
C LEU A 432 2.81 -3.73 18.36
N ASP A 433 1.52 -3.95 18.56
CA ASP A 433 0.49 -3.65 17.58
C ASP A 433 -0.39 -2.52 18.09
N ALA A 434 -0.51 -1.48 17.29
CA ALA A 434 -1.08 -0.21 17.72
C ALA A 434 -1.76 0.54 16.57
N GLU A 435 -2.57 1.52 16.92
CA GLU A 435 -3.13 2.49 15.98
C GLU A 435 -2.51 3.87 16.24
N VAL A 436 -2.01 4.52 15.20
CA VAL A 436 -1.55 5.92 15.29
C VAL A 436 -2.71 6.86 14.96
N LEU A 437 -2.91 7.87 15.81
CA LEU A 437 -3.95 8.90 15.66
C LEU A 437 -3.38 10.28 15.95
N LEU A 438 -4.10 11.30 15.48
CA LEU A 438 -3.89 12.66 15.94
C LEU A 438 -4.84 12.91 17.11
N ILE A 439 -4.32 13.39 18.24
CA ILE A 439 -5.05 13.64 19.48
C ILE A 439 -5.06 15.15 19.72
N ASP A 440 -6.23 15.70 20.04
CA ASP A 440 -6.34 17.07 20.55
C ASP A 440 -5.83 17.10 22.00
N THR A 441 -4.80 17.91 22.24
CA THR A 441 -4.15 18.03 23.55
C THR A 441 -4.98 18.74 24.60
N LYS A 442 -6.00 19.53 24.21
CA LYS A 442 -6.90 20.21 25.15
C LYS A 442 -7.99 19.28 25.66
N THR A 443 -8.53 18.45 24.77
CA THR A 443 -9.64 17.55 25.09
C THR A 443 -9.21 16.11 25.34
N SER A 444 -7.96 15.76 25.00
CA SER A 444 -7.42 14.39 24.97
C SER A 444 -8.23 13.42 24.10
N LYS A 445 -9.04 13.94 23.17
CA LYS A 445 -9.86 13.13 22.25
C LYS A 445 -9.15 12.90 20.92
N PRO A 446 -9.34 11.73 20.29
CA PRO A 446 -8.83 11.48 18.95
C PRO A 446 -9.56 12.37 17.91
N LEU A 447 -8.81 12.86 16.94
CA LEU A 447 -9.34 13.60 15.79
C LEU A 447 -9.72 12.65 14.65
N PRO A 448 -10.61 13.08 13.71
CA PRO A 448 -11.08 12.23 12.61
C PRO A 448 -9.98 11.74 11.67
N PHE A 449 -10.28 10.71 10.88
CA PHE A 449 -9.36 10.15 9.91
C PHE A 449 -8.92 11.15 8.83
N GLY A 450 -7.71 10.93 8.32
CA GLY A 450 -7.10 11.79 7.31
C GLY A 450 -6.45 13.05 7.87
N THR A 451 -6.58 13.35 9.16
CA THR A 451 -5.89 14.48 9.84
C THR A 451 -4.38 14.25 10.00
N LEU A 452 -3.92 12.99 9.92
CA LEU A 452 -2.50 12.60 10.00
C LEU A 452 -1.64 13.04 8.80
N GLY A 453 -2.22 13.57 7.73
CA GLY A 453 -1.46 14.10 6.59
C GLY A 453 -0.66 15.34 6.99
N VAL A 454 0.58 15.49 6.49
CA VAL A 454 1.53 16.57 6.86
C VAL A 454 0.86 17.96 6.88
N HIS A 455 0.14 18.30 5.81
CA HIS A 455 -0.52 19.60 5.67
C HIS A 455 -1.73 19.77 6.60
N LYS A 456 -2.43 18.68 6.92
CA LYS A 456 -3.58 18.70 7.82
C LYS A 456 -3.16 18.77 9.28
N LYS A 457 -2.10 18.06 9.67
CA LYS A 457 -1.49 18.18 11.00
C LYS A 457 -1.08 19.62 11.31
N ALA A 458 -0.49 20.32 10.34
CA ALA A 458 -0.07 21.72 10.51
C ALA A 458 -1.24 22.69 10.75
N ALA A 459 -2.47 22.31 10.38
CA ALA A 459 -3.66 23.12 10.61
C ALA A 459 -4.19 23.05 12.06
N PHE A 460 -3.75 22.04 12.83
CA PHE A 460 -4.16 21.86 14.23
C PHE A 460 -3.00 22.23 15.16
N GLN A 461 -3.04 23.44 15.72
CA GLN A 461 -1.98 23.94 16.61
C GLN A 461 -1.91 23.13 17.92
N ASP A 462 -3.06 22.70 18.45
CA ASP A 462 -3.19 21.99 19.72
C ASP A 462 -3.29 20.47 19.54
N ALA A 463 -2.68 19.90 18.51
CA ALA A 463 -2.82 18.48 18.21
C ALA A 463 -1.48 17.75 18.11
N GLN A 464 -1.49 16.50 18.55
CA GLN A 464 -0.30 15.72 18.77
C GLN A 464 -0.51 14.29 18.31
N VAL A 465 0.53 13.67 17.76
CA VAL A 465 0.41 12.26 17.38
C VAL A 465 0.49 11.41 18.65
N GLY A 466 -0.49 10.52 18.80
CA GLY A 466 -0.55 9.52 19.84
C GLY A 466 -0.67 8.11 19.27
N LEU A 467 -0.18 7.14 20.03
CA LEU A 467 -0.16 5.73 19.71
C LEU A 467 -1.06 5.00 20.71
N PHE A 468 -2.10 4.35 20.21
CA PHE A 468 -3.00 3.52 21.00
C PHE A 468 -2.58 2.06 20.86
N VAL A 469 -1.88 1.54 21.87
CA VAL A 469 -1.34 0.18 21.89
C VAL A 469 -2.45 -0.78 22.29
N PHE A 470 -2.71 -1.79 21.45
CA PHE A 470 -3.79 -2.75 21.68
C PHE A 470 -3.34 -4.20 21.78
N ASP A 471 -2.12 -4.56 21.36
CA ASP A 471 -1.56 -5.91 21.52
C ASP A 471 -0.02 -5.89 21.65
N CYS A 472 0.53 -6.94 22.24
CA CYS A 472 1.98 -7.18 22.37
C CYS A 472 2.30 -8.57 21.82
N ILE A 473 3.10 -8.60 20.75
CA ILE A 473 3.38 -9.81 19.97
C ILE A 473 4.68 -10.47 20.46
N TYR A 474 5.64 -9.67 20.90
CA TYR A 474 6.97 -10.12 21.31
C TYR A 474 7.54 -9.16 22.35
N PHE A 475 8.24 -9.68 23.35
CA PHE A 475 8.91 -8.88 24.38
C PHE A 475 10.14 -9.59 24.96
N ASN A 476 11.28 -8.89 25.02
CA ASN A 476 12.54 -9.31 25.64
C ASN A 476 12.95 -10.76 25.32
N GLY A 477 13.01 -11.13 24.05
CA GLY A 477 13.40 -12.48 23.65
C GLY A 477 12.24 -13.45 23.42
N ILE A 478 11.06 -13.15 23.97
CA ILE A 478 9.94 -14.09 24.08
C ILE A 478 8.81 -13.72 23.12
N SER A 479 8.39 -14.68 22.29
CA SER A 479 7.17 -14.57 21.49
C SER A 479 5.94 -14.77 22.38
N LEU A 480 4.99 -13.85 22.28
CA LEU A 480 3.71 -13.91 22.98
C LEU A 480 2.57 -14.38 22.07
N MET A 481 2.84 -14.69 20.78
CA MET A 481 1.77 -15.03 19.82
C MET A 481 0.92 -16.23 20.23
N ASP A 482 1.55 -17.24 20.83
CA ASP A 482 0.91 -18.46 21.31
C ASP A 482 0.29 -18.30 22.71
N LYS A 483 0.34 -17.10 23.30
CA LYS A 483 -0.38 -16.78 24.53
C LYS A 483 -1.79 -16.30 24.23
N PRO A 484 -2.80 -16.67 25.03
CA PRO A 484 -4.15 -16.12 24.94
C PRO A 484 -4.19 -14.59 25.07
N LEU A 485 -5.17 -13.94 24.43
CA LEU A 485 -5.29 -12.47 24.47
C LEU A 485 -5.41 -11.92 25.90
N CYS A 486 -6.09 -12.61 26.83
CA CYS A 486 -6.11 -12.21 28.24
C CYS A 486 -4.71 -12.13 28.85
N GLU A 487 -3.83 -13.08 28.56
CA GLU A 487 -2.46 -13.08 29.06
C GLU A 487 -1.63 -11.98 28.39
N ARG A 488 -1.74 -11.80 27.07
CA ARG A 488 -1.04 -10.73 26.35
C ARG A 488 -1.48 -9.35 26.82
N ARG A 489 -2.77 -9.17 27.08
CA ARG A 489 -3.32 -7.90 27.56
C ARG A 489 -2.94 -7.62 29.01
N LYS A 490 -2.95 -8.64 29.87
CA LYS A 490 -2.41 -8.53 31.22
C LYS A 490 -0.93 -8.16 31.17
N PHE A 491 -0.14 -8.81 30.32
CA PHE A 491 1.27 -8.50 30.13
C PHE A 491 1.48 -7.03 29.72
N LEU A 492 0.68 -6.51 28.80
CA LEU A 492 0.70 -5.09 28.44
C LEU A 492 0.45 -4.19 29.66
N HIS A 493 -0.59 -4.46 30.45
CA HIS A 493 -0.88 -3.66 31.64
C HIS A 493 0.21 -3.73 32.71
N ASP A 494 0.84 -4.89 32.87
CA ASP A 494 1.89 -5.10 33.87
C ASP A 494 3.23 -4.45 33.47
N ASN A 495 3.47 -4.19 32.17
CA ASN A 495 4.77 -3.74 31.64
C ASN A 495 4.75 -2.38 30.92
N MET A 496 3.58 -1.80 30.69
CA MET A 496 3.41 -0.51 30.04
C MET A 496 2.84 0.53 31.01
N VAL A 497 3.44 1.73 30.99
CA VAL A 497 2.94 2.93 31.65
C VAL A 497 2.44 3.88 30.57
N GLU A 498 1.25 4.42 30.73
CA GLU A 498 0.74 5.42 29.78
C GLU A 498 1.55 6.71 29.84
N VAL A 499 1.90 7.22 28.66
CA VAL A 499 2.46 8.56 28.51
C VAL A 499 1.35 9.44 27.95
N PRO A 500 0.82 10.41 28.73
CA PRO A 500 -0.34 11.20 28.35
C PRO A 500 -0.25 11.79 26.95
N ASN A 501 -1.32 11.64 26.16
CA ASN A 501 -1.43 12.10 24.76
C ASN A 501 -0.35 11.56 23.80
N ARG A 502 0.44 10.56 24.20
CA ARG A 502 1.55 10.00 23.41
C ARG A 502 1.47 8.49 23.24
N ILE A 503 1.47 7.74 24.32
CA ILE A 503 1.42 6.27 24.30
C ILE A 503 0.33 5.87 25.28
N LEU A 504 -0.78 5.36 24.76
CA LEU A 504 -2.00 5.07 25.52
C LEU A 504 -2.42 3.62 25.26
N PHE A 505 -3.11 3.00 26.22
CA PHE A 505 -3.80 1.75 25.95
C PHE A 505 -5.01 1.99 25.06
N SER A 506 -5.40 1.01 24.24
CA SER A 506 -6.73 1.03 23.64
C SER A 506 -7.82 0.93 24.72
N GLU A 507 -8.85 1.76 24.65
CA GLU A 507 -10.03 1.64 25.51
C GLU A 507 -10.71 0.30 25.20
N MET A 508 -10.93 -0.46 26.26
CA MET A 508 -11.42 -1.82 26.18
C MET A 508 -12.38 -2.10 27.34
N LYS A 509 -13.45 -2.85 27.08
CA LYS A 509 -14.22 -3.50 28.14
C LYS A 509 -14.37 -5.00 27.90
N HIS A 510 -14.39 -5.73 29.00
CA HIS A 510 -14.72 -7.15 29.01
C HIS A 510 -16.24 -7.32 28.89
N VAL A 511 -16.68 -8.09 27.88
CA VAL A 511 -18.09 -8.32 27.57
C VAL A 511 -18.37 -9.81 27.57
N THR A 512 -19.33 -10.24 28.40
CA THR A 512 -19.77 -11.65 28.50
C THR A 512 -21.23 -11.83 28.12
N ARG A 513 -22.04 -10.75 28.09
CA ARG A 513 -23.46 -10.77 27.78
C ARG A 513 -23.78 -9.96 26.53
N ALA A 514 -24.75 -10.44 25.76
CA ALA A 514 -25.21 -9.77 24.54
C ALA A 514 -25.78 -8.36 24.79
N ALA A 515 -26.43 -8.14 25.93
CA ALA A 515 -26.99 -6.84 26.31
C ALA A 515 -25.90 -5.76 26.45
N ASP A 516 -24.80 -6.10 27.12
CA ASP A 516 -23.68 -5.18 27.35
C ASP A 516 -22.99 -4.82 26.02
N LEU A 517 -22.91 -5.78 25.08
CA LEU A 517 -22.43 -5.51 23.72
C LEU A 517 -23.37 -4.54 22.98
N ALA A 518 -24.68 -4.74 23.08
CA ALA A 518 -25.67 -3.85 22.47
C ALA A 518 -25.55 -2.42 22.98
N GLU A 519 -25.43 -2.25 24.30
CA GLU A 519 -25.25 -0.94 24.92
C GLU A 519 -23.97 -0.26 24.43
N MET A 520 -22.87 -1.01 24.32
CA MET A 520 -21.61 -0.46 23.84
C MET A 520 -21.67 -0.04 22.37
N ILE A 521 -22.31 -0.84 21.51
CA ILE A 521 -22.54 -0.49 20.11
C ILE A 521 -23.33 0.82 20.02
N THR A 522 -24.41 0.94 20.79
CA THR A 522 -25.22 2.16 20.83
C THR A 522 -24.43 3.37 21.32
N ARG A 523 -23.61 3.22 22.37
CA ARG A 523 -22.74 4.29 22.87
C ARG A 523 -21.77 4.79 21.80
N VAL A 524 -21.05 3.87 21.16
CA VAL A 524 -20.05 4.19 20.13
C VAL A 524 -20.68 4.89 18.92
N ILE A 525 -21.84 4.42 18.46
CA ILE A 525 -22.58 5.06 17.35
C ILE A 525 -23.05 6.47 17.76
N ARG A 526 -23.56 6.64 18.99
CA ARG A 526 -24.02 7.94 19.50
C ARG A 526 -22.88 8.96 19.61
N GLU A 527 -21.70 8.52 20.00
CA GLU A 527 -20.49 9.33 20.09
C GLU A 527 -19.83 9.61 18.72
N GLY A 528 -20.38 9.06 17.63
CA GLY A 528 -19.84 9.23 16.27
C GLY A 528 -18.51 8.51 16.04
N LEU A 529 -18.17 7.52 16.87
CA LEU A 529 -16.97 6.70 16.71
C LEU A 529 -17.16 5.66 15.59
N GLU A 530 -16.07 5.21 14.97
CA GLU A 530 -16.13 4.35 13.78
C GLU A 530 -16.80 2.99 14.03
N GLY A 531 -16.70 2.47 15.25
CA GLY A 531 -17.26 1.19 15.63
C GLY A 531 -16.48 0.49 16.75
N LEU A 532 -16.55 -0.84 16.77
CA LEU A 532 -15.87 -1.69 17.74
C LEU A 532 -15.02 -2.76 17.05
N VAL A 533 -13.96 -3.19 17.74
CA VAL A 533 -13.23 -4.43 17.43
C VAL A 533 -13.43 -5.40 18.57
N LEU A 534 -14.03 -6.54 18.28
CA LEU A 534 -14.30 -7.60 19.26
C LEU A 534 -13.27 -8.71 19.09
N LYS A 535 -12.69 -9.15 20.20
CA LYS A 535 -11.63 -10.15 20.23
C LYS A 535 -11.98 -11.23 21.27
N ASP A 536 -11.97 -12.50 20.88
CA ASP A 536 -12.15 -13.59 21.84
C ASP A 536 -11.01 -13.60 22.87
N ILE A 537 -11.37 -13.75 24.14
CA ILE A 537 -10.43 -13.62 25.27
C ILE A 537 -9.35 -14.70 25.24
N LYS A 538 -9.69 -15.91 24.76
CA LYS A 538 -8.75 -17.03 24.63
C LYS A 538 -8.07 -17.07 23.25
N GLY A 539 -8.31 -16.07 22.40
CA GLY A 539 -7.73 -16.01 21.07
C GLY A 539 -6.21 -15.80 21.09
N HIS A 540 -5.49 -16.67 20.39
CA HIS A 540 -4.08 -16.49 20.07
C HIS A 540 -3.87 -15.37 19.05
N TYR A 541 -2.66 -14.84 18.96
CA TYR A 541 -2.32 -13.89 17.89
C TYR A 541 -1.95 -14.68 16.64
N GLU A 542 -2.80 -14.65 15.61
CA GLU A 542 -2.61 -15.43 14.39
C GLU A 542 -2.32 -14.52 13.19
N PRO A 543 -1.04 -14.41 12.78
CA PRO A 543 -0.64 -13.51 11.70
C PRO A 543 -1.44 -13.75 10.40
N GLY A 544 -2.02 -12.67 9.88
CA GLY A 544 -2.78 -12.66 8.62
C GLY A 544 -4.18 -13.29 8.65
N LYS A 545 -4.58 -13.97 9.74
CA LYS A 545 -5.91 -14.56 9.88
C LYS A 545 -6.97 -13.53 10.29
N ARG A 546 -8.24 -13.79 9.93
CA ARG A 546 -9.39 -12.90 10.19
C ARG A 546 -10.26 -13.39 11.35
N HIS A 547 -9.67 -13.57 12.53
CA HIS A 547 -10.42 -14.11 13.68
C HIS A 547 -10.95 -13.05 14.65
N TRP A 548 -10.48 -11.80 14.57
CA TRP A 548 -11.16 -10.71 15.24
C TRP A 548 -12.44 -10.34 14.50
N LEU A 549 -13.32 -9.60 15.16
CA LEU A 549 -14.56 -9.10 14.57
C LEU A 549 -14.52 -7.58 14.58
N LYS A 550 -15.04 -6.94 13.54
CA LYS A 550 -15.28 -5.50 13.50
C LYS A 550 -16.77 -5.24 13.35
N VAL A 551 -17.31 -4.45 14.27
CA VAL A 551 -18.68 -3.96 14.23
C VAL A 551 -18.64 -2.51 13.78
N LYS A 552 -19.48 -2.17 12.81
CA LYS A 552 -19.66 -0.81 12.33
C LYS A 552 -21.14 -0.57 12.06
N LYS A 553 -21.54 0.70 12.08
CA LYS A 553 -22.92 1.13 11.77
C LYS A 553 -23.42 0.54 10.44
N ASP A 554 -22.57 0.52 9.41
CA ASP A 554 -22.90 0.05 8.06
C ASP A 554 -23.01 -1.48 7.91
N TYR A 555 -22.62 -2.27 8.91
CA TYR A 555 -22.71 -3.74 8.85
C TYR A 555 -23.91 -4.31 9.59
N LEU A 556 -24.45 -3.54 10.55
CA LEU A 556 -25.53 -4.01 11.41
C LEU A 556 -26.85 -4.06 10.64
N ASN A 557 -27.63 -5.11 10.91
CA ASN A 557 -28.95 -5.33 10.31
C ASN A 557 -28.92 -5.29 8.77
N GLU A 558 -27.98 -6.00 8.17
CA GLU A 558 -27.82 -6.08 6.70
C GLU A 558 -27.56 -4.71 6.03
N GLY A 559 -26.99 -3.76 6.77
CA GLY A 559 -26.71 -2.42 6.26
C GLY A 559 -27.90 -1.46 6.33
N ALA A 560 -29.02 -1.85 6.95
CA ALA A 560 -30.17 -0.97 7.16
C ALA A 560 -29.85 0.29 7.98
N MET A 561 -28.73 0.31 8.69
CA MET A 561 -28.25 1.46 9.47
C MET A 561 -27.16 2.25 8.75
N ALA A 562 -26.74 1.86 7.55
CA ALA A 562 -25.73 2.57 6.79
C ALA A 562 -26.28 3.90 6.25
N ASP A 563 -25.39 4.86 6.02
CA ASP A 563 -25.76 6.06 5.29
C ASP A 563 -25.85 5.69 3.80
N THR A 564 -27.03 5.87 3.22
CA THR A 564 -27.33 5.54 1.83
C THR A 564 -27.77 6.78 1.07
N ALA A 565 -27.44 6.82 -0.21
CA ALA A 565 -27.96 7.83 -1.13
C ALA A 565 -28.45 7.12 -2.39
N ASP A 566 -29.68 7.39 -2.79
CA ASP A 566 -30.20 6.98 -4.08
C ASP A 566 -29.65 7.94 -5.14
N LEU A 567 -28.73 7.46 -5.99
CA LEU A 567 -28.00 8.25 -6.96
C LEU A 567 -28.26 7.77 -8.38
N VAL A 568 -28.17 8.70 -9.33
CA VAL A 568 -28.38 8.45 -10.76
C VAL A 568 -27.06 8.05 -11.42
N VAL A 569 -27.11 7.05 -12.30
CA VAL A 569 -25.96 6.69 -13.14
C VAL A 569 -25.78 7.75 -14.21
N LEU A 570 -24.62 8.40 -14.26
CA LEU A 570 -24.32 9.46 -15.23
C LEU A 570 -23.34 9.02 -16.32
N GLY A 571 -22.53 8.00 -16.05
CA GLY A 571 -21.55 7.47 -17.00
C GLY A 571 -20.84 6.23 -16.48
N ALA A 572 -19.89 5.72 -17.27
CA ALA A 572 -19.17 4.49 -16.94
C ALA A 572 -17.69 4.52 -17.40
N PHE A 573 -16.90 3.64 -16.81
CA PHE A 573 -15.49 3.45 -17.12
C PHE A 573 -15.22 1.98 -17.44
N TYR A 574 -14.28 1.74 -18.35
CA TYR A 574 -13.76 0.40 -18.58
C TYR A 574 -13.11 -0.17 -17.31
N GLY A 575 -13.29 -1.46 -17.10
CA GLY A 575 -12.55 -2.20 -16.08
C GLY A 575 -11.12 -2.50 -16.49
N LYS A 576 -10.43 -3.23 -15.62
CA LYS A 576 -9.08 -3.75 -15.84
C LYS A 576 -9.03 -5.22 -15.48
N GLY A 577 -8.06 -5.96 -16.02
CA GLY A 577 -7.90 -7.39 -15.76
C GLY A 577 -9.13 -8.19 -16.18
N SER A 578 -9.70 -8.98 -15.28
CA SER A 578 -10.88 -9.83 -15.57
C SER A 578 -12.11 -9.05 -16.05
N ASN A 579 -12.19 -7.76 -15.73
CA ASN A 579 -13.29 -6.88 -16.12
C ASN A 579 -12.86 -5.90 -17.23
N GLY A 580 -11.74 -6.16 -17.88
CA GLY A 580 -11.28 -5.40 -19.04
C GLY A 580 -12.27 -5.51 -20.22
N GLY A 581 -12.36 -4.48 -21.05
CA GLY A 581 -13.28 -4.43 -22.18
C GLY A 581 -14.75 -4.20 -21.84
N ILE A 582 -15.16 -4.25 -20.55
CA ILE A 582 -16.54 -4.00 -20.11
C ILE A 582 -16.66 -2.80 -19.16
N MET A 583 -17.87 -2.21 -19.10
CA MET A 583 -18.23 -1.18 -18.13
C MET A 583 -18.35 -1.79 -16.73
N SER A 584 -17.35 -1.59 -15.88
CA SER A 584 -17.31 -2.20 -14.53
C SER A 584 -17.34 -1.18 -13.39
N SER A 585 -17.22 0.11 -13.72
CA SER A 585 -17.30 1.18 -12.74
C SER A 585 -18.21 2.28 -13.27
N PHE A 586 -19.07 2.79 -12.41
CA PHE A 586 -20.11 3.74 -12.78
C PHE A 586 -19.92 5.06 -12.06
N LEU A 587 -20.12 6.16 -12.78
CA LEU A 587 -20.11 7.51 -12.26
C LEU A 587 -21.51 7.83 -11.74
N MET A 588 -21.63 8.01 -10.43
CA MET A 588 -22.89 8.28 -9.73
C MET A 588 -23.01 9.76 -9.42
N GLY A 589 -24.21 10.31 -9.57
CA GLY A 589 -24.47 11.71 -9.26
C GLY A 589 -25.90 12.02 -8.83
N CYS A 590 -26.11 13.28 -8.51
CA CYS A 590 -27.39 13.84 -8.08
C CYS A 590 -27.78 15.03 -8.97
N TYR A 591 -29.07 15.33 -9.01
CA TYR A 591 -29.57 16.53 -9.67
C TYR A 591 -29.44 17.74 -8.74
N ASP A 592 -29.01 18.87 -9.27
CA ASP A 592 -29.06 20.17 -8.61
C ASP A 592 -30.17 21.05 -9.22
N PRO A 593 -31.31 21.22 -8.53
CA PRO A 593 -32.41 22.07 -8.96
C PRO A 593 -32.03 23.54 -9.16
N GLU A 594 -31.06 24.08 -8.40
CA GLU A 594 -30.69 25.49 -8.47
C GLU A 594 -29.93 25.81 -9.76
N SER A 595 -28.90 25.01 -10.07
CA SER A 595 -28.15 25.20 -11.32
C SER A 595 -28.75 24.47 -12.52
N ARG A 596 -29.78 23.64 -12.31
CA ARG A 596 -30.39 22.75 -13.31
C ARG A 596 -29.36 21.86 -14.01
N LYS A 597 -28.37 21.39 -13.25
CA LYS A 597 -27.29 20.52 -13.75
C LYS A 597 -27.13 19.28 -12.89
N TRP A 598 -26.55 18.26 -13.48
CA TRP A 598 -26.17 17.03 -12.82
C TRP A 598 -24.79 17.18 -12.18
N CYS A 599 -24.69 16.81 -10.90
CA CYS A 599 -23.48 16.91 -10.11
C CYS A 599 -22.96 15.52 -9.76
N THR A 600 -21.66 15.30 -9.94
CA THR A 600 -20.98 14.06 -9.58
C THR A 600 -20.81 13.94 -8.07
N VAL A 601 -21.06 12.74 -7.53
CA VAL A 601 -20.95 12.44 -6.09
C VAL A 601 -19.87 11.38 -5.84
N THR A 602 -19.87 10.28 -6.61
CA THR A 602 -18.90 9.21 -6.40
C THR A 602 -18.70 8.31 -7.62
N LYS A 603 -17.62 7.53 -7.62
CA LYS A 603 -17.38 6.44 -8.58
C LYS A 603 -17.58 5.12 -7.84
N CYS A 604 -18.53 4.30 -8.31
CA CYS A 604 -18.88 3.02 -7.71
C CYS A 604 -18.41 1.86 -8.59
N SER A 605 -17.63 0.93 -8.01
CA SER A 605 -17.05 -0.22 -8.74
C SER A 605 -17.40 -1.57 -8.11
N GLY A 606 -18.28 -1.60 -7.11
CA GLY A 606 -18.62 -2.83 -6.39
C GLY A 606 -20.05 -2.83 -5.89
N GLY A 607 -20.56 -4.01 -5.57
CA GLY A 607 -21.96 -4.23 -5.18
C GLY A 607 -22.81 -4.96 -6.22
N TYR A 608 -22.21 -5.35 -7.35
CA TYR A 608 -22.85 -6.12 -8.41
C TYR A 608 -22.13 -7.45 -8.59
N ASP A 609 -22.86 -8.50 -8.94
CA ASP A 609 -22.28 -9.77 -9.40
C ASP A 609 -21.98 -9.74 -10.91
N ASP A 610 -21.28 -10.76 -11.39
CA ASP A 610 -20.84 -10.84 -12.80
C ASP A 610 -22.04 -10.89 -13.76
N ALA A 611 -23.13 -11.56 -13.36
CA ALA A 611 -24.36 -11.63 -14.15
C ALA A 611 -25.00 -10.25 -14.31
N THR A 612 -25.05 -9.47 -13.23
CA THR A 612 -25.55 -8.10 -13.24
C THR A 612 -24.66 -7.20 -14.10
N LEU A 613 -23.33 -7.30 -14.00
CA LEU A 613 -22.43 -6.52 -14.84
C LEU A 613 -22.60 -6.84 -16.33
N ALA A 614 -22.80 -8.11 -16.69
CA ALA A 614 -23.06 -8.52 -18.07
C ALA A 614 -24.39 -7.97 -18.60
N ARG A 615 -25.42 -7.94 -17.75
CA ARG A 615 -26.73 -7.35 -18.05
C ARG A 615 -26.62 -5.83 -18.29
N LEU A 616 -25.91 -5.13 -17.42
CA LEU A 616 -25.71 -3.68 -17.52
C LEU A 616 -24.99 -3.23 -18.80
N GLN A 617 -24.18 -4.10 -19.42
CA GLN A 617 -23.58 -3.77 -20.73
C GLN A 617 -24.63 -3.56 -21.83
N LYS A 618 -25.80 -4.20 -21.70
CA LYS A 618 -26.87 -4.18 -22.69
C LYS A 618 -27.98 -3.17 -22.35
N GLU A 619 -28.27 -2.99 -21.07
CA GLU A 619 -29.40 -2.17 -20.62
C GLU A 619 -29.08 -0.68 -20.52
N LEU A 620 -27.81 -0.30 -20.31
CA LEU A 620 -27.44 1.11 -20.16
C LEU A 620 -27.36 1.80 -21.53
N ASP A 621 -28.22 2.81 -21.74
CA ASP A 621 -28.17 3.68 -22.93
C ASP A 621 -27.04 4.72 -22.79
N VAL A 622 -25.86 4.32 -23.26
CA VAL A 622 -24.64 5.13 -23.17
C VAL A 622 -24.04 5.47 -24.53
N ILE A 623 -23.32 6.59 -24.56
CA ILE A 623 -22.52 7.05 -25.69
C ILE A 623 -21.04 7.00 -25.28
N LYS A 624 -20.20 6.37 -26.10
CA LYS A 624 -18.76 6.35 -25.89
C LYS A 624 -18.18 7.73 -26.21
N ILE A 625 -17.54 8.35 -25.23
CA ILE A 625 -16.87 9.66 -25.36
C ILE A 625 -15.35 9.56 -25.22
N GLY A 626 -14.81 8.44 -24.72
CA GLY A 626 -13.36 8.21 -24.67
C GLY A 626 -12.61 9.22 -23.80
N LYS A 627 -13.25 9.74 -22.74
CA LYS A 627 -12.70 10.78 -21.85
C LYS A 627 -12.40 12.12 -22.53
N ASP A 628 -12.96 12.34 -23.72
CA ASP A 628 -12.81 13.59 -24.50
C ASP A 628 -13.56 14.76 -23.83
N PRO A 629 -12.86 15.84 -23.42
CA PRO A 629 -13.49 17.02 -22.82
C PRO A 629 -14.55 17.67 -23.72
N SER A 630 -14.37 17.64 -25.04
CA SER A 630 -15.27 18.30 -26.00
C SER A 630 -16.63 17.61 -26.13
N LYS A 631 -16.69 16.33 -25.73
CA LYS A 631 -17.91 15.50 -25.78
C LYS A 631 -18.66 15.47 -24.46
N ILE A 632 -18.20 16.21 -23.44
CA ILE A 632 -18.91 16.34 -22.17
C ILE A 632 -20.13 17.26 -22.37
N PRO A 633 -21.35 16.79 -22.09
CA PRO A 633 -22.56 17.56 -22.30
C PRO A 633 -22.70 18.67 -21.27
N GLY A 634 -23.29 19.79 -21.68
CA GLY A 634 -23.45 20.98 -20.84
C GLY A 634 -24.32 20.80 -19.59
N TRP A 635 -25.12 19.72 -19.55
CA TRP A 635 -25.95 19.33 -18.41
C TRP A 635 -25.15 18.69 -17.27
N LEU A 636 -23.90 18.25 -17.51
CA LEU A 636 -23.06 17.59 -16.50
C LEU A 636 -21.99 18.54 -15.94
N LYS A 637 -21.98 18.73 -14.62
CA LYS A 637 -20.85 19.35 -13.91
C LYS A 637 -19.88 18.25 -13.49
N ILE A 638 -18.68 18.24 -14.06
CA ILE A 638 -17.66 17.21 -13.78
C ILE A 638 -16.24 17.78 -13.86
N VAL A 639 -15.34 17.23 -13.06
CA VAL A 639 -13.91 17.58 -13.08
C VAL A 639 -13.11 16.67 -14.01
N LYS A 640 -12.02 17.19 -14.59
CA LYS A 640 -11.19 16.50 -15.61
C LYS A 640 -10.79 15.07 -15.26
N ASN A 641 -10.48 14.81 -13.99
CA ASN A 641 -10.01 13.48 -13.55
C ASN A 641 -11.11 12.40 -13.59
N TYR A 642 -12.38 12.79 -13.67
CA TYR A 642 -13.52 11.88 -13.68
C TYR A 642 -14.21 11.80 -15.05
N TYR A 643 -13.64 12.40 -16.10
CA TYR A 643 -14.17 12.24 -17.45
C TYR A 643 -14.30 10.74 -17.79
N PRO A 644 -15.53 10.25 -18.04
CA PRO A 644 -15.78 8.84 -18.19
C PRO A 644 -15.47 8.35 -19.60
N ASP A 645 -15.37 7.03 -19.77
CA ASP A 645 -15.26 6.43 -21.10
C ASP A 645 -16.61 6.49 -21.83
N PHE A 646 -17.69 6.39 -21.06
CA PHE A 646 -19.07 6.40 -21.52
C PHE A 646 -19.92 7.38 -20.72
N ILE A 647 -20.90 8.00 -21.36
CA ILE A 647 -21.87 8.87 -20.71
C ILE A 647 -23.28 8.42 -21.03
N ILE A 648 -24.21 8.55 -20.09
CA ILE A 648 -25.62 8.27 -20.38
C ILE A 648 -26.15 9.27 -21.40
N ARG A 649 -26.93 8.80 -22.37
CA ARG A 649 -27.53 9.65 -23.41
C ARG A 649 -28.56 10.62 -22.83
N ASP A 650 -29.42 10.14 -21.95
CA ASP A 650 -30.47 10.91 -21.30
C ASP A 650 -30.48 10.64 -19.78
N PRO A 651 -29.97 11.58 -18.95
CA PRO A 651 -29.90 11.37 -17.51
C PRO A 651 -31.28 11.33 -16.83
N GLU A 652 -32.35 11.81 -17.49
CA GLU A 652 -33.72 11.69 -16.98
C GLU A 652 -34.31 10.27 -17.19
N LYS A 653 -33.70 9.44 -18.03
CA LYS A 653 -34.05 8.02 -18.21
C LYS A 653 -33.02 7.08 -17.57
N ALA A 654 -32.01 7.65 -16.93
CA ALA A 654 -30.96 6.87 -16.30
C ALA A 654 -31.50 6.08 -15.10
N PRO A 655 -30.97 4.88 -14.83
CA PRO A 655 -31.35 4.12 -13.66
C PRO A 655 -30.85 4.80 -12.37
N VAL A 656 -31.63 4.61 -11.31
CA VAL A 656 -31.32 5.06 -9.95
C VAL A 656 -30.82 3.87 -9.14
N TRP A 657 -29.68 4.01 -8.49
CA TRP A 657 -29.11 2.97 -7.62
C TRP A 657 -28.92 3.49 -6.21
N GLU A 658 -29.23 2.66 -5.24
CA GLU A 658 -28.94 2.89 -3.84
C GLU A 658 -27.45 2.62 -3.59
N ILE A 659 -26.73 3.70 -3.30
CA ILE A 659 -25.30 3.65 -2.99
C ILE A 659 -25.12 3.79 -1.49
N THR A 660 -24.50 2.76 -0.91
CA THR A 660 -24.14 2.72 0.51
C THR A 660 -22.65 3.01 0.69
N GLY A 661 -22.31 3.77 1.72
CA GLY A 661 -20.93 4.01 2.12
C GLY A 661 -20.72 3.90 3.63
N ALA A 662 -19.46 4.06 4.03
CA ALA A 662 -19.11 4.14 5.44
C ALA A 662 -19.52 5.50 6.05
N GLU A 663 -19.36 6.57 5.28
CA GLU A 663 -19.72 7.94 5.65
C GLU A 663 -19.75 8.83 4.40
N PHE A 664 -20.42 9.97 4.51
CA PHE A 664 -20.23 11.08 3.58
C PHE A 664 -18.98 11.87 3.95
N SER A 665 -18.21 12.27 2.95
CA SER A 665 -16.92 12.93 3.10
C SER A 665 -16.81 14.13 2.18
N LYS A 666 -15.91 15.08 2.49
CA LYS A 666 -15.59 16.21 1.62
C LYS A 666 -14.44 15.86 0.67
N SER A 667 -14.61 16.19 -0.61
CA SER A 667 -13.71 15.91 -1.72
C SER A 667 -13.79 17.01 -2.77
N GLU A 668 -12.64 17.59 -3.14
CA GLU A 668 -12.54 18.56 -4.24
C GLU A 668 -12.73 17.91 -5.62
N MET A 669 -12.77 16.58 -5.66
CA MET A 669 -12.88 15.80 -6.89
C MET A 669 -14.32 15.61 -7.39
N HIS A 670 -15.30 16.00 -6.59
CA HIS A 670 -16.72 15.81 -6.88
C HIS A 670 -17.46 17.14 -6.83
N THR A 671 -18.44 17.30 -7.71
CA THR A 671 -19.08 18.59 -8.01
C THR A 671 -20.35 18.84 -7.22
N ALA A 672 -20.84 17.84 -6.47
CA ALA A 672 -21.96 17.97 -5.55
C ALA A 672 -21.54 18.70 -4.26
N ASP A 673 -21.16 19.97 -4.36
CA ASP A 673 -20.63 20.80 -3.25
C ASP A 673 -19.48 20.14 -2.46
N GLY A 674 -18.65 19.43 -3.22
CA GLY A 674 -17.54 18.66 -2.73
C GLY A 674 -17.96 17.48 -1.85
N ILE A 675 -19.21 17.00 -1.90
CA ILE A 675 -19.66 15.82 -1.15
C ILE A 675 -19.32 14.56 -1.93
N SER A 676 -18.80 13.54 -1.24
CA SER A 676 -18.55 12.21 -1.78
C SER A 676 -18.82 11.11 -0.76
N ILE A 677 -18.88 9.86 -1.21
CA ILE A 677 -19.17 8.70 -0.38
C ILE A 677 -17.89 7.88 -0.17
N ARG A 678 -17.51 7.62 1.07
CA ARG A 678 -16.35 6.79 1.41
C ARG A 678 -16.70 5.30 1.29
N PHE A 679 -15.91 4.56 0.53
CA PHE A 679 -16.11 3.13 0.22
C PHE A 679 -17.49 2.81 -0.39
N PRO A 680 -17.86 3.48 -1.50
CA PRO A 680 -19.18 3.34 -2.10
C PRO A 680 -19.39 1.92 -2.62
N ARG A 681 -20.59 1.39 -2.41
CA ARG A 681 -21.06 0.12 -2.95
C ARG A 681 -22.51 0.29 -3.37
N CYS A 682 -22.89 -0.27 -4.50
CA CYS A 682 -24.30 -0.43 -4.79
C CYS A 682 -24.88 -1.52 -3.90
N THR A 683 -25.94 -1.21 -3.18
CA THR A 683 -26.70 -2.19 -2.41
C THR A 683 -27.91 -2.68 -3.18
N ARG A 684 -28.61 -1.77 -3.87
CA ARG A 684 -29.85 -2.06 -4.58
C ARG A 684 -30.00 -1.23 -5.85
N MET A 685 -30.51 -1.84 -6.91
CA MET A 685 -31.02 -1.11 -8.07
C MET A 685 -32.47 -0.73 -7.78
N ARG A 686 -32.81 0.56 -7.92
CA ARG A 686 -34.10 1.12 -7.48
C ARG A 686 -35.01 1.28 -8.68
N ASP A 687 -35.60 0.17 -9.13
CA ASP A 687 -36.58 0.16 -10.21
C ASP A 687 -37.88 0.90 -9.83
N ASP A 688 -38.08 1.14 -8.52
CA ASP A 688 -39.17 1.93 -7.95
C ASP A 688 -38.91 3.44 -7.95
N LYS A 689 -37.71 3.89 -8.38
CA LYS A 689 -37.32 5.31 -8.39
C LYS A 689 -36.90 5.79 -9.76
N ASP A 690 -37.15 7.07 -9.98
CA ASP A 690 -36.71 7.85 -11.12
C ASP A 690 -35.78 8.99 -10.68
N TRP A 691 -35.28 9.77 -11.64
CA TRP A 691 -34.39 10.89 -11.34
C TRP A 691 -35.00 11.96 -10.42
N LYS A 692 -36.33 12.12 -10.40
CA LYS A 692 -37.02 13.12 -9.58
C LYS A 692 -37.09 12.69 -8.12
N THR A 693 -37.21 11.38 -7.89
CA THR A 693 -37.30 10.75 -6.57
C THR A 693 -35.95 10.27 -6.02
N ALA A 694 -34.89 10.36 -6.84
CA ALA A 694 -33.51 10.22 -6.44
C ALA A 694 -33.06 11.37 -5.52
N THR A 695 -31.97 11.15 -4.79
CA THR A 695 -31.40 12.13 -3.86
C THR A 695 -30.88 13.33 -4.63
N ASN A 696 -31.40 14.53 -4.34
CA ASN A 696 -30.91 15.78 -4.94
C ASN A 696 -29.81 16.44 -4.08
N LEU A 697 -29.16 17.47 -4.63
CA LEU A 697 -28.04 18.13 -3.96
C LEU A 697 -28.42 18.72 -2.59
N GLN A 698 -29.61 19.30 -2.44
CA GLN A 698 -30.08 19.90 -1.18
C GLN A 698 -30.31 18.83 -0.12
N GLN A 699 -30.92 17.69 -0.48
CA GLN A 699 -31.09 16.54 0.42
C GLN A 699 -29.73 16.00 0.87
N LEU A 700 -28.79 15.84 -0.05
CA LEU A 700 -27.44 15.37 0.24
C LEU A 700 -26.71 16.32 1.21
N LYS A 701 -26.89 17.64 1.06
CA LYS A 701 -26.36 18.63 2.02
C LYS A 701 -26.92 18.43 3.42
N VAL A 702 -28.24 18.26 3.55
CA VAL A 702 -28.89 18.05 4.85
C VAL A 702 -28.37 16.78 5.52
N GLU A 703 -28.15 15.70 4.76
CA GLU A 703 -27.57 14.46 5.26
C GLU A 703 -26.12 14.64 5.74
N THR A 704 -25.34 15.53 5.12
CA THR A 704 -23.99 15.88 5.58
C THR A 704 -23.93 16.88 6.73
N CYS A 705 -24.97 17.70 6.92
CA CYS A 705 -25.02 18.77 7.92
C CYS A 705 -25.60 18.34 9.27
N THR A 706 -26.17 17.14 9.39
CA THR A 706 -26.50 16.56 10.70
C THR A 706 -25.22 16.13 11.41
N PRO A 707 -24.89 16.69 12.59
CA PRO A 707 -23.81 16.18 13.41
C PRO A 707 -24.06 14.70 13.70
N ALA A 708 -23.02 13.88 13.67
CA ALA A 708 -23.07 12.55 14.25
C ALA A 708 -23.53 12.69 15.71
N GLY A 709 -24.80 12.39 16.00
CA GLY A 709 -25.34 12.55 17.35
C GLY A 709 -26.85 12.70 17.52
N VAL A 710 -27.65 12.98 16.48
CA VAL A 710 -29.12 13.06 16.63
C VAL A 710 -29.82 12.01 15.78
N PRO A 711 -30.39 10.94 16.37
CA PRO A 711 -31.19 9.98 15.63
C PRO A 711 -32.48 10.65 15.13
N ARG A 712 -32.85 10.40 13.86
CA ARG A 712 -34.10 10.92 13.25
C ARG A 712 -35.39 10.27 13.79
N TYR A 713 -35.29 9.40 14.79
CA TYR A 713 -36.44 8.78 15.47
C TYR A 713 -36.12 8.56 16.95
N PRO A 714 -37.10 8.70 17.86
CA PRO A 714 -36.92 8.27 19.25
C PRO A 714 -36.64 6.76 19.26
N TRP A 715 -35.36 6.41 19.45
CA TRP A 715 -34.91 5.03 19.53
C TRP A 715 -35.19 4.51 20.94
N ASP A 716 -36.26 3.73 21.08
CA ASP A 716 -36.57 2.93 22.27
C ASP A 716 -36.12 1.47 22.04
N PRO A 717 -35.06 0.99 22.71
CA PRO A 717 -34.57 -0.37 22.57
C PRO A 717 -35.56 -1.44 23.04
N THR A 718 -36.58 -1.11 23.82
CA THR A 718 -37.54 -2.09 24.33
C THR A 718 -38.60 -2.51 23.30
N ASN A 719 -38.91 -1.64 22.32
CA ASN A 719 -39.98 -1.90 21.36
C ASN A 719 -39.58 -2.85 20.21
N TYR A 720 -38.31 -2.94 19.82
CA TYR A 720 -37.88 -3.85 18.75
C TYR A 720 -37.54 -5.28 19.23
N LEU A 721 -37.19 -5.47 20.50
CA LEU A 721 -37.02 -6.80 21.10
C LEU A 721 -38.36 -7.54 21.23
N ASN A 722 -39.48 -6.83 21.40
CA ASN A 722 -40.82 -7.42 21.46
C ASN A 722 -41.42 -7.79 20.09
N ILE A 723 -40.97 -7.16 18.99
CA ILE A 723 -41.52 -7.44 17.65
C ILE A 723 -41.10 -8.82 17.12
N LYS A 724 -39.93 -9.35 17.53
CA LYS A 724 -39.56 -10.75 17.23
C LYS A 724 -40.36 -11.77 18.07
N CYS A 725 -40.86 -11.39 19.25
CA CYS A 725 -41.71 -12.25 20.07
C CYS A 725 -43.16 -12.32 19.52
N LEU A 726 -43.67 -11.22 18.93
CA LEU A 726 -44.99 -11.18 18.30
C LEU A 726 -45.04 -11.84 16.92
N LYS A 727 -43.97 -11.76 16.11
CA LYS A 727 -43.91 -12.44 14.80
C LYS A 727 -43.81 -13.97 14.91
N HIS A 728 -43.21 -14.50 15.98
CA HIS A 728 -43.27 -15.94 16.25
C HIS A 728 -44.66 -16.40 16.71
N LYS A 729 -45.38 -15.63 17.55
CA LYS A 729 -46.76 -15.99 17.95
C LYS A 729 -47.77 -15.97 16.79
N SER A 730 -47.62 -15.04 15.84
CA SER A 730 -48.49 -14.98 14.65
C SER A 730 -48.32 -16.17 13.70
N CYS A 731 -47.12 -16.76 13.62
CA CYS A 731 -46.87 -17.93 12.77
C CYS A 731 -47.34 -19.24 13.43
N TYR A 732 -47.27 -19.35 14.77
CA TYR A 732 -47.78 -20.53 15.48
C TYR A 732 -49.32 -20.59 15.51
N LEU A 733 -50.00 -19.44 15.56
CA LEU A 733 -51.46 -19.40 15.49
C LEU A 733 -51.99 -19.77 14.09
N SER A 734 -51.32 -19.37 13.00
CA SER A 734 -51.77 -19.70 11.63
C SER A 734 -51.51 -21.17 11.25
N VAL A 735 -50.47 -21.80 11.80
CA VAL A 735 -50.18 -23.24 11.58
C VAL A 735 -51.11 -24.11 12.44
N ALA A 736 -51.40 -23.70 13.68
CA ALA A 736 -52.36 -24.40 14.53
C ALA A 736 -53.80 -24.30 14.01
N GLN A 737 -54.21 -23.17 13.42
CA GLN A 737 -55.54 -23.05 12.78
C GLN A 737 -55.65 -23.90 11.50
N LYS A 738 -54.61 -23.93 10.66
CA LYS A 738 -54.61 -24.80 9.46
C LYS A 738 -54.56 -26.29 9.78
N GLN A 739 -53.87 -26.71 10.84
CA GLN A 739 -53.89 -28.11 11.29
C GLN A 739 -55.22 -28.51 11.94
N LYS A 740 -55.92 -27.57 12.59
CA LYS A 740 -57.25 -27.82 13.19
C LYS A 740 -58.35 -27.91 12.12
N GLU A 741 -58.27 -27.13 11.05
CA GLU A 741 -59.18 -27.23 9.89
C GLU A 741 -58.96 -28.52 9.08
N GLN A 742 -57.71 -29.02 9.00
CA GLN A 742 -57.43 -30.30 8.34
C GLN A 742 -57.89 -31.52 9.17
N LEU A 743 -57.85 -31.45 10.51
CA LEU A 743 -58.34 -32.52 11.37
C LEU A 743 -59.87 -32.61 11.41
N ILE A 744 -60.58 -31.49 11.25
CA ILE A 744 -62.06 -31.43 11.19
C ILE A 744 -62.60 -31.89 9.82
N LEU A 745 -61.75 -31.91 8.78
CA LEU A 745 -62.09 -32.46 7.46
C LEU A 745 -61.73 -33.95 7.30
N THR A 746 -61.09 -34.55 8.31
CA THR A 746 -60.67 -35.98 8.30
C THR A 746 -61.33 -36.80 9.42
N LEU A 747 -62.14 -36.17 10.27
CA LEU A 747 -63.13 -36.79 11.17
C LEU A 747 -64.51 -36.52 10.60
#